data_AF-A0A957QHW9-F1
#
_entry.id   AF-A0A957QHW9-F1
#
_cell.length_a   1.000
_cell.length_b   1.000
_cell.length_c   1.000
_cell.angle_alpha   90.00
_cell.angle_beta   90.00
_cell.angle_gamma   90.00
#
_symmetry.space_group_name_H-M   'P 1'
#
loop_
_entity.id
_entity.type
_entity.pdbx_description
1 polymer ?
#
loop_
_entity_poly.entity_id
_entity_poly.type
_entity_poly.pdbx_seq_one_letter_code
_entity_poly.pdbx_strand_id
1 'polypeptide(L)'
;MNILYISADRGIPVRGNKGAAVHVRMMCRAFHQLGHRVTILTPRSGPEDGPELAANVVHVPLSGPAESYGDQLYEAAAHKLTHGKYDLVYERFSLWSSVGARLRQAFAIPFALELNAPLRLEAEQYRSVSDPELARLIERRQFGTADLIAAVSAEVAEYAIANGAHPDHVAVVPNGVDPQLFNPAVRGGSVHARYDLHGKFVVGFAGRIRPWHDIATLLAGFSRLHGQDDSYHLMLVGQYPDELPDQIAALGLTGAVTLTGPVDHHEMPAHLAAMAIAVSPYAPMESFYFSPLKLYEYLACGVPTVAAEIGQIADLIQPGVNGMLYPPGDAAALAAVIAQLRADDEWAKTVAWQGAVRVLENHTWRGNAQTVMARVGLPAVAAEQMAEPLLDNNLRQRLYRATAPELVAGFFKEKLPQFGPAGSQRLKEVREIDILKYKPDRRCVIGYQLAGRDNAFGTRTYTNVIGKVFKDDRGRRLHAWQQKLTQNGFGPDSDDGIFIPESLAFIRPMRMQVQARANGHTLDELTARENTLIYMPRIGRALAKLHRSLPVMLAGDVRRPKPYGLAQELDGLAEICEHLVRLRPDRATAIAAIYDSLLRRAIDLPTTPALALLHRDFYYSQVLLWGNSVTLIDIDLLAQGDPAIDVANFSAHMYYLGLEQRQAFNAFAREAQRFQAAYAAFTLADEDFWQRVRFYELTTWFRLLRVVAARQDKAYLFDLLLPQLQAAELVEVA
;
A
#
# COMPACT_ATOMS: atom_id res chain seq x y z
N MET A 1 -8.52 2.62 -24.28
CA MET A 1 -7.72 2.82 -25.50
C MET A 1 -6.71 1.71 -25.64
N ASN A 2 -6.31 1.41 -26.87
CA ASN A 2 -5.28 0.44 -27.22
C ASN A 2 -4.03 1.18 -27.67
N ILE A 3 -2.92 0.98 -26.96
CA ILE A 3 -1.63 1.63 -27.21
C ILE A 3 -0.69 0.62 -27.86
N LEU A 4 -0.11 1.01 -29.00
CA LEU A 4 0.99 0.27 -29.63
C LEU A 4 2.31 0.84 -29.13
N TYR A 5 2.94 0.13 -28.19
CA TYR A 5 4.24 0.50 -27.64
C TYR A 5 5.37 -0.08 -28.51
N ILE A 6 6.32 0.75 -28.92
CA ILE A 6 7.48 0.33 -29.71
C ILE A 6 8.75 0.48 -28.88
N SER A 7 9.46 -0.63 -28.67
CA SER A 7 10.77 -0.65 -28.02
C SER A 7 11.79 -1.28 -28.97
N ALA A 8 12.43 -0.46 -29.80
CA ALA A 8 13.29 -0.94 -30.89
C ALA A 8 14.72 -1.34 -30.48
N ASP A 9 15.15 -1.02 -29.25
CA ASP A 9 16.52 -1.24 -28.81
C ASP A 9 16.79 -2.69 -28.33
N ARG A 10 17.71 -3.40 -29.01
CA ARG A 10 18.16 -4.76 -28.66
C ARG A 10 18.93 -4.81 -27.32
N GLY A 11 19.41 -3.67 -26.85
CA GLY A 11 20.03 -3.49 -25.55
C GLY A 11 19.03 -3.61 -24.38
N ILE A 12 17.72 -3.52 -24.64
CA ILE A 12 16.67 -3.48 -23.63
C ILE A 12 15.85 -4.78 -23.66
N PRO A 13 16.18 -5.76 -22.80
CA PRO A 13 15.25 -6.84 -22.51
C PRO A 13 14.08 -6.30 -21.69
N VAL A 14 12.87 -6.22 -22.24
CA VAL A 14 11.72 -5.56 -21.57
C VAL A 14 11.30 -6.25 -20.27
N ARG A 15 11.60 -7.55 -20.11
CA ARG A 15 11.48 -8.31 -18.85
C ARG A 15 12.80 -8.42 -18.06
N GLY A 16 13.79 -7.57 -18.32
CA GLY A 16 15.08 -7.59 -17.62
C GLY A 16 15.17 -6.61 -16.45
N ASN A 17 16.31 -6.62 -15.75
CA ASN A 17 16.55 -5.81 -14.56
C ASN A 17 17.35 -4.52 -14.82
N LYS A 18 17.51 -4.12 -16.09
CA LYS A 18 18.16 -2.84 -16.43
C LYS A 18 17.21 -1.67 -16.11
N GLY A 19 17.75 -0.51 -15.74
CA GLY A 19 16.92 0.69 -15.52
C GLY A 19 16.00 1.04 -16.71
N ALA A 20 16.48 0.88 -17.94
CA ALA A 20 15.65 1.08 -19.14
C ALA A 20 14.54 0.01 -19.29
N ALA A 21 14.77 -1.22 -18.81
CA ALA A 21 13.72 -2.25 -18.78
C ALA A 21 12.68 -1.96 -17.69
N VAL A 22 13.12 -1.53 -16.49
CA VAL A 22 12.25 -1.04 -15.43
C VAL A 22 11.35 0.08 -15.96
N HIS A 23 11.92 1.08 -16.64
CA HIS A 23 11.18 2.18 -17.25
C HIS A 23 10.05 1.69 -18.17
N VAL A 24 10.37 0.81 -19.14
CA VAL A 24 9.36 0.24 -20.05
C VAL A 24 8.24 -0.47 -19.27
N ARG A 25 8.60 -1.31 -18.29
CA ARG A 25 7.60 -2.01 -17.47
C ARG A 25 6.70 -1.05 -16.70
N MET A 26 7.30 -0.02 -16.11
CA MET A 26 6.57 0.93 -15.28
C MET A 26 5.65 1.83 -16.10
N MET A 27 6.06 2.27 -17.28
CA MET A 27 5.17 2.99 -18.20
C MET A 27 4.02 2.12 -18.70
N CYS A 28 4.28 0.87 -19.11
CA CYS A 28 3.22 -0.07 -19.48
C CYS A 28 2.22 -0.30 -18.34
N ARG A 29 2.72 -0.48 -17.11
CA ARG A 29 1.88 -0.61 -15.92
C ARG A 29 1.06 0.65 -15.64
N ALA A 30 1.65 1.83 -15.79
CA ALA A 30 0.94 3.10 -15.61
C ALA A 30 -0.18 3.28 -16.64
N PHE A 31 0.06 2.98 -17.90
CA PHE A 31 -1.00 2.97 -18.93
C PHE A 31 -2.10 1.95 -18.59
N HIS A 32 -1.72 0.76 -18.12
CA HIS A 32 -2.68 -0.26 -17.68
C HIS A 32 -3.55 0.22 -16.50
N GLN A 33 -2.95 0.87 -15.50
CA GLN A 33 -3.64 1.46 -14.34
C GLN A 33 -4.60 2.60 -14.73
N LEU A 34 -4.39 3.24 -15.89
CA LEU A 34 -5.32 4.21 -16.49
C LEU A 34 -6.40 3.54 -17.36
N GLY A 35 -6.50 2.20 -17.34
CA GLY A 35 -7.49 1.44 -18.09
C GLY A 35 -7.14 1.27 -19.58
N HIS A 36 -5.88 1.46 -19.97
CA HIS A 36 -5.44 1.26 -21.34
C HIS A 36 -4.89 -0.17 -21.54
N ARG A 37 -5.04 -0.69 -22.75
CA ARG A 37 -4.44 -1.97 -23.15
C ARG A 37 -3.18 -1.67 -23.93
N VAL A 38 -2.06 -2.23 -23.51
CA VAL A 38 -0.76 -2.02 -24.16
C VAL A 38 -0.35 -3.28 -24.91
N THR A 39 -0.01 -3.13 -26.19
CA THR A 39 0.72 -4.15 -26.96
C THR A 39 2.12 -3.62 -27.22
N ILE A 40 3.15 -4.33 -26.81
CA ILE A 40 4.54 -3.94 -27.02
C ILE A 40 5.21 -4.76 -28.12
N LEU A 41 5.78 -4.08 -29.11
CA LEU A 41 6.66 -4.65 -30.12
C LEU A 41 8.11 -4.47 -29.68
N THR A 42 8.85 -5.57 -29.55
CA THR A 42 10.24 -5.54 -29.09
C THR A 42 11.07 -6.65 -29.74
N PRO A 43 12.35 -6.38 -30.09
CA PRO A 43 13.26 -7.41 -30.57
C PRO A 43 13.90 -8.20 -29.43
N ARG A 44 13.62 -7.86 -28.17
CA ARG A 44 14.17 -8.56 -27.01
C ARG A 44 13.17 -8.56 -25.86
N SER A 45 12.45 -9.66 -25.74
CA SER A 45 11.47 -9.86 -24.66
C SER A 45 12.15 -9.96 -23.29
N GLY A 46 13.35 -10.54 -23.24
CA GLY A 46 14.01 -10.90 -21.98
C GLY A 46 13.70 -12.35 -21.57
N PRO A 47 14.15 -12.77 -20.38
CA PRO A 47 13.95 -14.13 -19.89
C PRO A 47 12.46 -14.41 -19.61
N GLU A 48 12.02 -15.66 -19.80
CA GLU A 48 10.61 -16.05 -19.63
C GLU A 48 10.15 -15.92 -18.17
N ASP A 49 11.03 -16.23 -17.23
CA ASP A 49 10.90 -16.09 -15.77
C ASP A 49 11.23 -14.68 -15.26
N GLY A 50 11.45 -13.71 -16.17
CA GLY A 50 11.67 -12.31 -15.81
C GLY A 50 10.42 -11.64 -15.19
N PRO A 51 10.58 -10.46 -14.56
CA PRO A 51 9.47 -9.81 -13.88
C PRO A 51 8.29 -9.47 -14.80
N GLU A 52 7.10 -9.47 -14.21
CA GLU A 52 5.83 -9.25 -14.92
C GLU A 52 5.82 -7.92 -15.69
N LEU A 53 5.20 -7.96 -16.87
CA LEU A 53 5.01 -6.81 -17.76
C LEU A 53 3.52 -6.71 -18.10
N ALA A 54 2.89 -5.61 -17.68
CA ALA A 54 1.48 -5.31 -17.91
C ALA A 54 1.19 -4.89 -19.37
N ALA A 55 1.62 -5.72 -20.33
CA ALA A 55 1.42 -5.52 -21.76
C ALA A 55 1.41 -6.86 -22.50
N ASN A 56 0.70 -6.92 -23.63
CA ASN A 56 0.82 -8.03 -24.56
C ASN A 56 2.14 -7.91 -25.33
N VAL A 57 3.07 -8.84 -25.12
CA VAL A 57 4.41 -8.79 -25.72
C VAL A 57 4.42 -9.49 -27.07
N VAL A 58 4.81 -8.76 -28.12
CA VAL A 58 5.03 -9.29 -29.46
C VAL A 58 6.52 -9.21 -29.77
N HIS A 59 7.16 -10.37 -29.78
CA HIS A 59 8.57 -10.49 -30.13
C HIS A 59 8.76 -10.36 -31.64
N VAL A 60 9.62 -9.43 -32.07
CA VAL A 60 9.95 -9.22 -33.49
C VAL A 60 11.43 -9.54 -33.70
N PRO A 61 11.79 -10.74 -34.20
CA PRO A 61 13.18 -11.09 -34.42
C PRO A 61 13.78 -10.17 -35.50
N LEU A 62 14.93 -9.56 -35.20
CA LEU A 62 15.63 -8.67 -36.12
C LEU A 62 16.88 -9.35 -36.66
N SER A 63 17.09 -9.22 -37.96
CA SER A 63 18.23 -9.77 -38.70
C SER A 63 18.93 -8.71 -39.54
N GLY A 64 20.21 -8.89 -39.86
CA GLY A 64 20.98 -7.96 -40.67
C GLY A 64 21.60 -6.77 -39.91
N PRO A 65 22.03 -5.72 -40.64
CA PRO A 65 22.71 -4.56 -40.07
C PRO A 65 21.77 -3.68 -39.23
N ALA A 66 22.30 -2.89 -38.30
CA ALA A 66 21.49 -2.18 -37.30
C ALA A 66 20.53 -1.14 -37.91
N GLU A 67 20.91 -0.60 -39.05
CA GLU A 67 20.19 0.39 -39.85
C GLU A 67 18.90 -0.18 -40.44
N SER A 68 18.81 -1.51 -40.66
CA SER A 68 17.61 -2.16 -41.21
C SER A 68 16.58 -2.59 -40.16
N TYR A 69 16.89 -2.39 -38.88
CA TYR A 69 16.02 -2.82 -37.77
C TYR A 69 14.72 -2.03 -37.72
N GLY A 70 14.79 -0.73 -38.03
CA GLY A 70 13.61 0.12 -38.12
C GLY A 70 12.61 -0.38 -39.17
N ASP A 71 13.08 -0.89 -40.31
CA ASP A 71 12.21 -1.42 -41.37
C ASP A 71 11.45 -2.67 -40.94
N GLN A 72 12.15 -3.63 -40.33
CA GLN A 72 11.55 -4.88 -39.84
C GLN A 72 10.50 -4.62 -38.75
N LEU A 73 10.77 -3.71 -37.82
CA LEU A 73 9.79 -3.31 -36.80
C LEU A 73 8.62 -2.53 -37.40
N TYR A 74 8.86 -1.70 -38.42
CA TYR A 74 7.81 -0.99 -39.13
C TYR A 74 6.82 -1.96 -39.79
N GLU A 75 7.29 -2.98 -40.50
CA GLU A 75 6.40 -3.96 -41.13
C GLU A 75 5.52 -4.68 -40.11
N ALA A 76 6.10 -5.09 -38.97
CA ALA A 76 5.35 -5.71 -37.89
C ALA A 76 4.31 -4.75 -37.27
N ALA A 77 4.69 -3.48 -37.08
CA ALA A 77 3.81 -2.45 -36.51
C ALA A 77 2.69 -2.04 -37.47
N ALA A 78 2.99 -1.87 -38.76
CA ALA A 78 2.03 -1.58 -39.80
C ALA A 78 1.02 -2.72 -39.94
N HIS A 79 1.47 -3.99 -39.92
CA HIS A 79 0.57 -5.14 -39.91
C HIS A 79 -0.39 -5.11 -38.71
N LYS A 80 0.08 -4.73 -37.51
CA LYS A 80 -0.77 -4.58 -36.32
C LYS A 80 -1.80 -3.47 -36.48
N LEU A 81 -1.44 -2.34 -37.07
CA LEU A 81 -2.36 -1.23 -37.31
C LEU A 81 -3.40 -1.54 -38.38
N THR A 82 -3.04 -2.28 -39.42
CA THR A 82 -3.99 -2.70 -40.47
C THR A 82 -5.03 -3.70 -39.95
N HIS A 83 -4.66 -4.59 -39.02
CA HIS A 83 -5.52 -5.69 -38.54
C HIS A 83 -6.03 -5.51 -37.11
N GLY A 84 -5.79 -4.36 -36.49
CA GLY A 84 -6.14 -4.10 -35.09
C GLY A 84 -6.51 -2.63 -34.88
N LYS A 85 -7.30 -2.36 -33.85
CA LYS A 85 -7.65 -0.98 -33.48
C LYS A 85 -6.64 -0.46 -32.45
N TYR A 86 -5.89 0.57 -32.81
CA TYR A 86 -4.99 1.29 -31.92
C TYR A 86 -5.28 2.78 -31.98
N ASP A 87 -5.18 3.43 -30.83
CA ASP A 87 -5.50 4.85 -30.67
C ASP A 87 -4.24 5.71 -30.56
N LEU A 88 -3.09 5.10 -30.23
CA LEU A 88 -1.82 5.77 -29.99
C LEU A 88 -0.65 4.86 -30.37
N VAL A 89 0.35 5.41 -31.05
CA VAL A 89 1.71 4.84 -31.10
C VAL A 89 2.58 5.55 -30.05
N TYR A 90 3.12 4.79 -29.12
CA TYR A 90 4.06 5.26 -28.12
C TYR A 90 5.42 4.60 -28.36
N GLU A 91 6.41 5.35 -28.80
CA GLU A 91 7.74 4.80 -29.11
C GLU A 91 8.77 5.26 -28.09
N ARG A 92 9.56 4.31 -27.61
CA ARG A 92 10.79 4.62 -26.91
C ARG A 92 11.90 4.87 -27.93
N PHE A 93 12.47 6.07 -27.90
CA PHE A 93 13.51 6.49 -28.83
C PHE A 93 14.67 5.48 -28.87
N SER A 94 15.08 5.16 -30.10
CA SER A 94 16.22 4.32 -30.44
C SER A 94 16.88 4.91 -31.67
N LEU A 95 18.21 4.89 -31.71
CA LEU A 95 19.03 5.60 -32.71
C LEU A 95 18.62 5.29 -34.16
N TRP A 96 18.30 4.04 -34.46
CA TRP A 96 18.00 3.56 -35.82
C TRP A 96 16.50 3.33 -36.09
N SER A 97 15.63 3.66 -35.13
CA SER A 97 14.20 3.49 -35.32
C SER A 97 13.59 4.75 -35.92
N SER A 98 12.71 4.60 -36.92
CA SER A 98 11.87 5.68 -37.44
C SER A 98 10.40 5.26 -37.49
N VAL A 99 10.05 4.22 -36.73
CA VAL A 99 8.81 3.46 -36.92
C VAL A 99 7.60 4.32 -36.63
N GLY A 100 7.52 4.96 -35.46
CA GLY A 100 6.40 5.80 -35.07
C GLY A 100 6.19 6.99 -36.01
N ALA A 101 7.26 7.65 -36.43
CA ALA A 101 7.18 8.73 -37.41
C ALA A 101 6.62 8.25 -38.77
N ARG A 102 7.03 7.08 -39.25
CA ARG A 102 6.48 6.50 -40.49
C ARG A 102 5.03 6.09 -40.34
N LEU A 103 4.65 5.49 -39.21
CA LEU A 103 3.27 5.11 -38.93
C LEU A 103 2.34 6.32 -38.82
N ARG A 104 2.81 7.39 -38.17
CA ARG A 104 2.10 8.68 -38.11
C ARG A 104 1.80 9.25 -39.48
N GLN A 105 2.75 9.15 -40.41
CA GLN A 105 2.61 9.63 -41.78
C GLN A 105 1.71 8.73 -42.64
N ALA A 106 1.82 7.40 -42.48
CA ALA A 106 1.07 6.44 -43.29
C ALA A 106 -0.38 6.23 -42.82
N PHE A 107 -0.63 6.27 -41.51
CA PHE A 107 -1.93 5.92 -40.90
C PHE A 107 -2.61 7.09 -40.19
N ALA A 108 -1.98 8.27 -40.12
CA ALA A 108 -2.50 9.44 -39.37
C ALA A 108 -2.84 9.14 -37.90
N ILE A 109 -2.21 8.12 -37.30
CA ILE A 109 -2.39 7.75 -35.89
C ILE A 109 -1.54 8.67 -35.00
N PRO A 110 -2.05 9.18 -33.87
CA PRO A 110 -1.25 9.98 -32.93
C PRO A 110 0.04 9.29 -32.50
N PHE A 111 1.12 10.05 -32.41
CA PHE A 111 2.46 9.56 -32.15
C PHE A 111 3.14 10.32 -31.00
N ALA A 112 3.44 9.59 -29.93
CA ALA A 112 4.25 10.04 -28.81
C ALA A 112 5.62 9.36 -28.81
N LEU A 113 6.67 10.17 -28.65
CA LEU A 113 8.06 9.73 -28.59
C LEU A 113 8.64 9.97 -27.21
N GLU A 114 9.05 8.91 -26.51
CA GLU A 114 9.79 8.96 -25.26
C GLU A 114 11.27 9.12 -25.52
N LEU A 115 11.85 10.22 -25.04
CA LEU A 115 13.26 10.56 -25.23
C LEU A 115 14.00 10.56 -23.89
N ASN A 116 14.77 9.49 -23.62
CA ASN A 116 15.51 9.35 -22.36
C ASN A 116 16.96 9.89 -22.40
N ALA A 117 17.51 10.11 -23.60
CA ALA A 117 18.89 10.55 -23.78
C ALA A 117 19.11 11.05 -25.21
N PRO A 118 20.10 11.93 -25.43
CA PRO A 118 20.56 12.32 -26.77
C PRO A 118 21.41 11.20 -27.39
N LEU A 119 20.76 10.08 -27.79
CA LEU A 119 21.47 8.85 -28.18
C LEU A 119 22.49 9.02 -29.31
N ARG A 120 22.28 9.98 -30.23
CA ARG A 120 23.25 10.29 -31.29
C ARG A 120 24.53 10.88 -30.71
N LEU A 121 24.43 11.87 -29.81
CA LEU A 121 25.60 12.44 -29.13
C LEU A 121 26.32 11.40 -28.26
N GLU A 122 25.57 10.59 -27.51
CA GLU A 122 26.17 9.48 -26.76
C GLU A 122 26.93 8.51 -27.68
N ALA A 123 26.36 8.20 -28.84
CA ALA A 123 26.98 7.31 -29.80
C ALA A 123 28.22 7.92 -30.47
N GLU A 124 28.22 9.22 -30.77
CA GLU A 124 29.39 9.96 -31.30
C GLU A 124 30.52 10.07 -30.27
N GLN A 125 30.17 10.21 -28.98
CA GLN A 125 31.14 10.40 -27.91
C GLN A 125 31.73 9.08 -27.38
N TYR A 126 30.93 8.03 -27.26
CA TYR A 126 31.31 6.79 -26.58
C TYR A 126 31.33 5.55 -27.49
N ARG A 127 30.91 5.66 -28.75
CA ARG A 127 30.83 4.55 -29.70
C ARG A 127 31.27 4.99 -31.10
N SER A 128 31.25 4.06 -32.04
CA SER A 128 31.33 4.36 -33.48
C SER A 128 29.94 4.36 -34.07
N VAL A 129 29.53 5.45 -34.73
CA VAL A 129 28.30 5.52 -35.53
C VAL A 129 28.66 5.15 -36.97
N SER A 130 28.05 4.07 -37.48
CA SER A 130 28.30 3.54 -38.83
C SER A 130 27.89 4.50 -39.95
N ASP A 131 26.79 5.23 -39.75
CA ASP A 131 26.30 6.26 -40.67
C ASP A 131 25.74 7.47 -39.89
N PRO A 132 26.59 8.48 -39.57
CA PRO A 132 26.17 9.65 -38.79
C PRO A 132 25.10 10.51 -39.48
N GLU A 133 25.13 10.61 -40.81
CA GLU A 133 24.17 11.41 -41.58
C GLU A 133 22.80 10.75 -41.59
N LEU A 134 22.74 9.43 -41.77
CA LEU A 134 21.49 8.67 -41.64
C LEU A 134 20.93 8.76 -40.23
N ALA A 135 21.77 8.62 -39.20
CA ALA A 135 21.34 8.77 -37.80
C ALA A 135 20.74 10.15 -37.53
N ARG A 136 21.37 11.22 -38.03
CA ARG A 136 20.87 12.60 -37.95
C ARG A 136 19.54 12.79 -38.69
N LEU A 137 19.39 12.18 -39.86
CA LEU A 137 18.16 12.23 -40.64
C LEU A 137 17.00 11.53 -39.93
N ILE A 138 17.24 10.34 -39.38
CA ILE A 138 16.26 9.56 -38.61
C ILE A 138 15.82 10.34 -37.37
N GLU A 139 16.77 10.89 -36.62
CA GLU A 139 16.51 11.70 -35.43
C GLU A 139 15.65 12.93 -35.77
N ARG A 140 16.06 13.73 -36.75
CA ARG A 140 15.31 14.91 -37.21
C ARG A 140 13.90 14.56 -37.67
N ARG A 141 13.74 13.45 -38.40
CA ARG A 141 12.42 13.00 -38.87
C ARG A 141 11.51 12.62 -37.70
N GLN A 142 12.03 11.90 -36.70
CA GLN A 142 11.26 11.54 -35.52
C GLN A 142 10.84 12.78 -34.73
N PHE A 143 11.78 13.68 -34.46
CA PHE A 143 11.53 14.88 -33.67
C PHE A 143 10.55 15.83 -34.35
N GLY A 144 10.68 16.02 -35.67
CA GLY A 144 9.79 16.88 -36.45
C GLY A 144 8.40 16.28 -36.73
N THR A 145 8.20 14.98 -36.50
CA THR A 145 6.91 14.30 -36.80
C THR A 145 6.10 13.97 -35.54
N ALA A 146 6.73 13.87 -34.37
CA ALA A 146 6.04 13.53 -33.13
C ALA A 146 4.97 14.58 -32.76
N ASP A 147 3.77 14.10 -32.41
CA ASP A 147 2.72 14.94 -31.83
C ASP A 147 3.03 15.26 -30.35
N LEU A 148 3.85 14.42 -29.70
CA LEU A 148 4.45 14.68 -28.39
C LEU A 148 5.87 14.07 -28.32
N ILE A 149 6.83 14.82 -27.79
CA ILE A 149 8.11 14.31 -27.29
C ILE A 149 8.12 14.42 -25.77
N ALA A 150 8.11 13.28 -25.08
CA ALA A 150 8.25 13.18 -23.64
C ALA A 150 9.75 13.04 -23.29
N ALA A 151 10.39 14.18 -23.00
CA ALA A 151 11.80 14.27 -22.66
C ALA A 151 12.04 14.09 -21.16
N VAL A 152 12.98 13.26 -20.74
CA VAL A 152 13.19 12.98 -19.29
C VAL A 152 13.78 14.13 -18.47
N SER A 153 14.31 15.17 -19.12
CA SER A 153 14.97 16.30 -18.49
C SER A 153 14.88 17.55 -19.38
N ALA A 154 15.18 18.71 -18.81
CA ALA A 154 15.20 19.97 -19.54
C ALA A 154 16.27 19.95 -20.63
N GLU A 155 17.45 19.39 -20.33
CA GLU A 155 18.56 19.24 -21.26
C GLU A 155 18.18 18.39 -22.48
N VAL A 156 17.42 17.30 -22.26
CA VAL A 156 16.92 16.45 -23.35
C VAL A 156 15.82 17.15 -24.15
N ALA A 157 14.98 17.97 -23.51
CA ALA A 157 13.98 18.77 -24.20
C ALA A 157 14.62 19.83 -25.11
N GLU A 158 15.61 20.56 -24.59
CA GLU A 158 16.40 21.54 -25.35
C GLU A 158 17.13 20.87 -26.52
N TYR A 159 17.71 19.69 -26.29
CA TYR A 159 18.33 18.89 -27.34
C TYR A 159 17.34 18.55 -28.46
N ALA A 160 16.13 18.09 -28.11
CA ALA A 160 15.11 17.75 -29.10
C ALA A 160 14.71 18.98 -29.95
N ILE A 161 14.49 20.13 -29.29
CA ILE A 161 14.12 21.40 -29.96
C ILE A 161 15.24 21.85 -30.91
N ALA A 162 16.49 21.87 -30.42
CA ALA A 162 17.65 22.23 -31.23
C ALA A 162 17.84 21.33 -32.46
N ASN A 163 17.31 20.10 -32.42
CA ASN A 163 17.41 19.11 -33.48
C ASN A 163 16.09 18.90 -34.27
N GLY A 164 15.17 19.86 -34.20
CA GLY A 164 14.03 19.94 -35.13
C GLY A 164 12.67 19.58 -34.54
N ALA A 165 12.56 19.38 -33.23
CA ALA A 165 11.26 19.28 -32.57
C ALA A 165 10.56 20.65 -32.50
N HIS A 166 9.23 20.66 -32.66
CA HIS A 166 8.45 21.86 -32.41
C HIS A 166 8.32 22.09 -30.89
N PRO A 167 8.63 23.29 -30.34
CA PRO A 167 8.61 23.53 -28.89
C PRO A 167 7.30 23.15 -28.20
N ASP A 168 6.15 23.42 -28.81
CA ASP A 168 4.84 23.10 -28.22
C ASP A 168 4.55 21.59 -28.13
N HIS A 169 5.30 20.77 -28.87
CA HIS A 169 5.18 19.30 -28.83
C HIS A 169 6.14 18.67 -27.82
N VAL A 170 7.03 19.44 -27.19
CA VAL A 170 8.01 18.91 -26.23
C VAL A 170 7.50 19.13 -24.80
N ALA A 171 7.53 18.07 -23.99
CA ALA A 171 7.22 18.13 -22.57
C ALA A 171 8.31 17.44 -21.76
N VAL A 172 8.74 18.09 -20.67
CA VAL A 172 9.63 17.46 -19.68
C VAL A 172 8.82 16.53 -18.80
N VAL A 173 9.08 15.23 -18.92
CA VAL A 173 8.44 14.14 -18.19
C VAL A 173 9.54 13.31 -17.52
N PRO A 174 10.01 13.71 -16.32
CA PRO A 174 11.08 13.02 -15.63
C PRO A 174 10.68 11.61 -15.20
N ASN A 175 11.65 10.79 -14.78
CA ASN A 175 11.33 9.46 -14.26
C ASN A 175 10.43 9.54 -13.02
N GLY A 176 9.59 8.52 -12.88
CA GLY A 176 8.65 8.40 -11.78
C GLY A 176 9.01 7.29 -10.80
N VAL A 177 8.22 7.20 -9.74
CA VAL A 177 8.24 6.07 -8.81
C VAL A 177 6.89 5.34 -8.80
N ASP A 178 6.90 4.08 -8.36
CA ASP A 178 5.69 3.33 -8.01
C ASP A 178 5.39 3.48 -6.51
N PRO A 179 4.35 4.23 -6.11
CA PRO A 179 3.99 4.40 -4.70
C PRO A 179 3.62 3.08 -3.98
N GLN A 180 3.18 2.06 -4.72
CA GLN A 180 2.81 0.77 -4.14
C GLN A 180 4.05 -0.02 -3.70
N LEU A 181 5.16 0.17 -4.41
CA LEU A 181 6.42 -0.54 -4.18
C LEU A 181 7.38 0.27 -3.29
N PHE A 182 7.54 1.56 -3.57
CA PHE A 182 8.44 2.47 -2.85
C PHE A 182 7.63 3.47 -2.04
N ASN A 183 7.66 3.33 -0.72
CA ASN A 183 6.99 4.23 0.20
C ASN A 183 7.61 4.14 1.60
N PRO A 184 7.38 5.10 2.50
CA PRO A 184 8.01 5.09 3.83
C PRO A 184 7.44 4.06 4.81
N ALA A 185 6.45 3.27 4.43
CA ALA A 185 5.96 2.17 5.26
C ALA A 185 6.83 0.90 5.12
N VAL A 186 7.69 0.84 4.09
CA VAL A 186 8.63 -0.26 3.89
C VAL A 186 9.61 -0.36 5.07
N ARG A 187 10.00 -1.58 5.44
CA ARG A 187 10.90 -1.87 6.55
C ARG A 187 12.08 -2.71 6.08
N GLY A 188 13.28 -2.39 6.56
CA GLY A 188 14.54 -3.05 6.19
C GLY A 188 14.99 -4.18 7.12
N GLY A 189 14.16 -4.63 8.07
CA GLY A 189 14.57 -5.59 9.11
C GLY A 189 15.09 -6.93 8.56
N SER A 190 14.50 -7.43 7.47
CA SER A 190 14.99 -8.66 6.81
C SER A 190 16.37 -8.49 6.17
N VAL A 191 16.67 -7.30 5.65
CA VAL A 191 17.98 -6.95 5.08
C VAL A 191 19.01 -6.74 6.19
N HIS A 192 18.63 -6.11 7.31
CA HIS A 192 19.50 -6.02 8.49
C HIS A 192 19.92 -7.39 9.00
N ALA A 193 18.97 -8.34 9.10
CA ALA A 193 19.29 -9.70 9.52
C ALA A 193 20.14 -10.45 8.48
N ARG A 194 19.85 -10.28 7.18
CA ARG A 194 20.58 -10.95 6.08
C ARG A 194 22.06 -10.59 6.02
N TYR A 195 22.40 -9.34 6.33
CA TYR A 195 23.75 -8.79 6.19
C TYR A 195 24.40 -8.38 7.52
N ASP A 196 23.83 -8.79 8.66
CA ASP A 196 24.31 -8.49 10.02
C ASP A 196 24.55 -6.99 10.28
N LEU A 197 23.55 -6.16 9.94
CA LEU A 197 23.64 -4.69 10.01
C LEU A 197 23.07 -4.11 11.32
N HIS A 198 22.74 -4.95 12.30
CA HIS A 198 22.14 -4.50 13.56
C HIS A 198 23.11 -3.60 14.34
N GLY A 199 22.63 -2.42 14.77
CA GLY A 199 23.45 -1.43 15.48
C GLY A 199 24.42 -0.65 14.59
N LYS A 200 24.43 -0.89 13.27
CA LYS A 200 25.25 -0.12 12.31
C LYS A 200 24.49 1.08 11.77
N PHE A 201 25.22 2.18 11.53
CA PHE A 201 24.72 3.34 10.81
C PHE A 201 25.00 3.14 9.31
N VAL A 202 24.00 2.62 8.60
CA VAL A 202 24.16 2.16 7.20
C VAL A 202 24.07 3.33 6.23
N VAL A 203 25.19 3.71 5.63
CA VAL A 203 25.25 4.57 4.44
C VAL A 203 25.12 3.67 3.23
N GLY A 204 24.29 4.01 2.24
CA GLY A 204 24.03 3.10 1.14
C GLY A 204 23.99 3.75 -0.24
N PHE A 205 24.32 2.95 -1.24
CA PHE A 205 24.12 3.25 -2.66
C PHE A 205 23.36 2.09 -3.28
N ALA A 206 22.42 2.37 -4.18
CA ALA A 206 21.70 1.35 -4.93
C ALA A 206 21.66 1.61 -6.44
N GLY A 207 22.02 0.59 -7.20
CA GLY A 207 21.97 0.56 -8.65
C GLY A 207 23.23 -0.07 -9.25
N ARG A 208 23.24 -0.18 -10.58
CA ARG A 208 24.44 -0.61 -11.29
C ARG A 208 25.50 0.49 -11.24
N ILE A 209 26.68 0.17 -10.72
CA ILE A 209 27.81 1.10 -10.64
C ILE A 209 28.34 1.38 -12.05
N ARG A 210 28.66 2.66 -12.28
CA ARG A 210 29.11 3.22 -13.55
C ARG A 210 30.18 4.27 -13.27
N PRO A 211 31.07 4.56 -14.24
CA PRO A 211 32.13 5.54 -14.04
C PRO A 211 31.62 6.90 -13.53
N TRP A 212 30.50 7.39 -14.08
CA TRP A 212 29.92 8.67 -13.68
C TRP A 212 29.28 8.69 -12.29
N HIS A 213 29.02 7.53 -11.66
CA HIS A 213 28.48 7.50 -10.29
C HIS A 213 29.54 7.80 -9.22
N ASP A 214 30.80 8.02 -9.59
CA ASP A 214 31.86 8.51 -8.68
C ASP A 214 31.91 7.78 -7.32
N ILE A 215 32.00 6.45 -7.39
CA ILE A 215 32.13 5.61 -6.20
C ILE A 215 33.46 5.88 -5.47
N ALA A 216 34.47 6.42 -6.17
CA ALA A 216 35.73 6.84 -5.56
C ALA A 216 35.49 7.94 -4.51
N THR A 217 34.71 8.99 -4.83
CA THR A 217 34.33 10.02 -3.88
C THR A 217 33.50 9.47 -2.72
N LEU A 218 32.56 8.55 -2.98
CA LEU A 218 31.78 7.89 -1.94
C LEU A 218 32.68 7.10 -0.98
N LEU A 219 33.60 6.29 -1.49
CA LEU A 219 34.53 5.50 -0.68
C LEU A 219 35.48 6.39 0.13
N ALA A 220 36.01 7.46 -0.48
CA ALA A 220 36.89 8.41 0.20
C ALA A 220 36.16 9.17 1.32
N GLY A 221 34.91 9.58 1.09
CA GLY A 221 34.06 10.22 2.11
C GLY A 221 33.70 9.24 3.23
N PHE A 222 33.31 8.02 2.88
CA PHE A 222 32.99 6.97 3.85
C PHE A 222 34.20 6.57 4.70
N SER A 223 35.39 6.45 4.10
CA SER A 223 36.64 6.13 4.82
C SER A 223 36.91 7.13 5.96
N ARG A 224 36.63 8.42 5.74
CA ARG A 224 36.76 9.46 6.77
C ARG A 224 35.77 9.26 7.92
N LEU A 225 34.51 8.95 7.60
CA LEU A 225 33.46 8.71 8.59
C LEU A 225 33.77 7.46 9.43
N HIS A 226 34.13 6.37 8.77
CA HIS A 226 34.46 5.12 9.43
C HIS A 226 35.72 5.24 10.32
N GLY A 227 36.72 6.01 9.90
CA GLY A 227 37.89 6.31 10.72
C GLY A 227 37.59 7.15 11.97
N GLN A 228 36.47 7.88 11.99
CA GLN A 228 36.00 8.63 13.16
C GLN A 228 35.11 7.79 14.08
N ASP A 229 34.31 6.89 13.51
CA ASP A 229 33.34 6.05 14.21
C ASP A 229 33.12 4.74 13.44
N ASP A 230 33.53 3.62 14.04
CA ASP A 230 33.50 2.29 13.42
C ASP A 230 32.07 1.69 13.31
N SER A 231 31.06 2.39 13.82
CA SER A 231 29.66 2.02 13.66
C SER A 231 29.11 2.40 12.29
N TYR A 232 29.79 3.27 11.52
CA TYR A 232 29.44 3.52 10.12
C TYR A 232 29.69 2.28 9.28
N HIS A 233 28.69 1.90 8.48
CA HIS A 233 28.78 0.76 7.55
C HIS A 233 28.30 1.18 6.17
N LEU A 234 29.02 0.79 5.11
CA LEU A 234 28.64 1.10 3.74
C LEU A 234 27.96 -0.10 3.10
N MET A 235 26.78 0.08 2.51
CA MET A 235 26.08 -0.96 1.74
C MET A 235 25.98 -0.55 0.27
N LEU A 236 26.63 -1.31 -0.61
CA LEU A 236 26.56 -1.10 -2.06
C LEU A 236 25.66 -2.17 -2.67
N VAL A 237 24.47 -1.74 -3.08
CA VAL A 237 23.40 -2.59 -3.62
C VAL A 237 23.41 -2.56 -5.14
N GLY A 238 23.59 -3.71 -5.78
CA GLY A 238 23.56 -3.84 -7.24
C GLY A 238 24.85 -4.36 -7.85
N GLN A 239 24.92 -4.35 -9.18
CA GLN A 239 26.10 -4.80 -9.92
C GLN A 239 27.24 -3.78 -9.83
N TYR A 240 28.43 -4.24 -9.46
CA TYR A 240 29.67 -3.47 -9.33
C TYR A 240 30.76 -3.98 -10.29
N PRO A 241 31.82 -3.18 -10.58
CA PRO A 241 32.96 -3.63 -11.37
C PRO A 241 33.85 -4.59 -10.57
N ASP A 242 34.56 -5.49 -11.27
CA ASP A 242 35.31 -6.60 -10.65
C ASP A 242 36.48 -6.09 -9.78
N GLU A 243 37.00 -4.89 -10.05
CA GLU A 243 38.10 -4.28 -9.31
C GLU A 243 37.66 -3.59 -8.01
N LEU A 244 36.35 -3.42 -7.77
CA LEU A 244 35.84 -2.69 -6.60
C LEU A 244 36.21 -3.33 -5.25
N PRO A 245 36.17 -4.68 -5.06
CA PRO A 245 36.60 -5.31 -3.81
C PRO A 245 38.06 -4.99 -3.46
N ASP A 246 38.96 -5.00 -4.45
CA ASP A 246 40.38 -4.68 -4.24
C ASP A 246 40.58 -3.21 -3.86
N GLN A 247 39.80 -2.30 -4.45
CA GLN A 247 39.80 -0.88 -4.07
C GLN A 247 39.33 -0.66 -2.62
N ILE A 248 38.28 -1.38 -2.20
CA ILE A 248 37.78 -1.35 -0.80
C ILE A 248 38.87 -1.87 0.17
N ALA A 249 39.53 -2.97 -0.19
CA ALA A 249 40.59 -3.56 0.62
C ALA A 249 41.81 -2.63 0.74
N ALA A 250 42.22 -1.99 -0.35
CA ALA A 250 43.32 -1.03 -0.37
C ALA A 250 43.07 0.21 0.53
N LEU A 251 41.80 0.57 0.75
CA LEU A 251 41.39 1.64 1.67
C LEU A 251 41.26 1.17 3.13
N GLY A 252 41.54 -0.09 3.44
CA GLY A 252 41.40 -0.66 4.78
C GLY A 252 39.94 -0.81 5.25
N LEU A 253 38.98 -0.85 4.32
CA LEU A 253 37.55 -0.90 4.63
C LEU A 253 36.96 -2.31 4.59
N THR A 254 37.79 -3.34 4.57
CA THR A 254 37.38 -4.74 4.63
C THR A 254 36.55 -4.98 5.90
N GLY A 255 35.31 -5.49 5.73
CA GLY A 255 34.38 -5.71 6.85
C GLY A 255 33.52 -4.50 7.22
N ALA A 256 33.85 -3.30 6.74
CA ALA A 256 33.03 -2.08 6.89
C ALA A 256 32.12 -1.82 5.68
N VAL A 257 32.24 -2.63 4.62
CA VAL A 257 31.46 -2.51 3.38
C VAL A 257 30.76 -3.84 3.05
N THR A 258 29.45 -3.79 2.84
CA THR A 258 28.65 -4.89 2.29
C THR A 258 28.42 -4.68 0.80
N LEU A 259 28.89 -5.62 -0.02
CA LEU A 259 28.56 -5.73 -1.44
C LEU A 259 27.43 -6.76 -1.60
N THR A 260 26.22 -6.33 -1.97
CA THR A 260 25.08 -7.27 -2.04
C THR A 260 25.03 -8.06 -3.34
N GLY A 261 25.65 -7.54 -4.40
CA GLY A 261 25.41 -7.98 -5.77
C GLY A 261 24.07 -7.48 -6.32
N PRO A 262 23.67 -7.90 -7.54
CA PRO A 262 22.37 -7.54 -8.11
C PRO A 262 21.22 -8.10 -7.26
N VAL A 263 20.22 -7.27 -6.99
CA VAL A 263 18.96 -7.65 -6.33
C VAL A 263 17.79 -7.38 -7.25
N ASP A 264 16.70 -8.14 -7.10
CA ASP A 264 15.51 -7.90 -7.89
C ASP A 264 14.85 -6.58 -7.51
N HIS A 265 14.22 -5.93 -8.49
CA HIS A 265 13.65 -4.59 -8.31
C HIS A 265 12.56 -4.55 -7.22
N HIS A 266 11.82 -5.65 -7.04
CA HIS A 266 10.80 -5.75 -6.00
C HIS A 266 11.37 -5.91 -4.57
N GLU A 267 12.62 -6.36 -4.42
CA GLU A 267 13.34 -6.42 -3.14
C GLU A 267 14.05 -5.09 -2.80
N MET A 268 14.24 -4.22 -3.79
CA MET A 268 14.94 -2.93 -3.63
C MET A 268 14.37 -2.07 -2.49
N PRO A 269 13.04 -1.93 -2.29
CA PRO A 269 12.52 -1.10 -1.22
C PRO A 269 13.00 -1.51 0.18
N ALA A 270 13.12 -2.82 0.45
CA ALA A 270 13.60 -3.32 1.73
C ALA A 270 15.09 -3.00 1.94
N HIS A 271 15.89 -3.01 0.87
CA HIS A 271 17.30 -2.63 0.92
C HIS A 271 17.47 -1.13 1.15
N LEU A 272 16.64 -0.29 0.52
CA LEU A 272 16.62 1.14 0.80
C LEU A 272 16.20 1.42 2.24
N ALA A 273 15.14 0.78 2.73
CA ALA A 273 14.66 0.95 4.10
C ALA A 273 15.62 0.41 5.18
N ALA A 274 16.68 -0.31 4.78
CA ALA A 274 17.77 -0.73 5.67
C ALA A 274 18.88 0.31 5.79
N MET A 275 18.91 1.32 4.90
CA MET A 275 19.87 2.42 4.94
C MET A 275 19.41 3.49 5.95
N ALA A 276 20.34 3.99 6.75
CA ALA A 276 20.16 5.21 7.52
C ALA A 276 20.27 6.45 6.60
N ILE A 277 21.16 6.40 5.60
CA ILE A 277 21.30 7.43 4.57
C ILE A 277 21.54 6.77 3.21
N ALA A 278 20.82 7.21 2.19
CA ALA A 278 21.07 6.83 0.80
C ALA A 278 21.84 7.93 0.08
N VAL A 279 22.89 7.56 -0.65
CA VAL A 279 23.77 8.46 -1.37
C VAL A 279 23.60 8.27 -2.87
N SER A 280 23.40 9.37 -3.59
CA SER A 280 23.37 9.44 -5.06
C SER A 280 24.58 10.24 -5.57
N PRO A 281 25.77 9.61 -5.64
CA PRO A 281 26.99 10.29 -6.02
C PRO A 281 27.15 10.44 -7.53
N TYR A 282 27.77 11.54 -7.93
CA TYR A 282 28.16 11.85 -9.30
C TYR A 282 29.47 12.64 -9.37
N ALA A 283 30.24 12.38 -10.42
CA ALA A 283 31.40 13.19 -10.77
C ALA A 283 30.93 14.54 -11.36
N PRO A 284 31.76 15.60 -11.32
CA PRO A 284 31.51 16.82 -12.08
C PRO A 284 31.31 16.52 -13.57
N MET A 285 30.26 17.06 -14.18
CA MET A 285 29.95 16.89 -15.61
C MET A 285 29.38 18.18 -16.18
N GLU A 286 29.78 18.53 -17.41
CA GLU A 286 29.30 19.74 -18.09
C GLU A 286 27.87 19.60 -18.61
N SER A 287 27.44 18.39 -18.99
CA SER A 287 26.07 18.12 -19.44
C SER A 287 25.46 16.95 -18.67
N PHE A 288 24.54 17.26 -17.77
CA PHE A 288 23.80 16.30 -16.97
C PHE A 288 22.38 16.14 -17.52
N TYR A 289 22.21 15.25 -18.49
CA TYR A 289 20.90 15.01 -19.12
C TYR A 289 20.08 13.91 -18.42
N PHE A 290 20.62 13.26 -17.38
CA PHE A 290 20.01 12.10 -16.75
C PHE A 290 18.77 12.46 -15.93
N SER A 291 17.85 11.49 -15.83
CA SER A 291 16.82 11.46 -14.80
C SER A 291 17.06 10.25 -13.88
N PRO A 292 17.76 10.40 -12.75
CA PRO A 292 18.20 9.25 -11.95
C PRO A 292 17.03 8.54 -11.25
N LEU A 293 16.56 7.42 -11.80
CA LEU A 293 15.46 6.64 -11.20
C LEU A 293 15.68 6.34 -9.71
N LYS A 294 16.91 5.96 -9.35
CA LYS A 294 17.30 5.66 -7.96
C LYS A 294 16.98 6.80 -7.00
N LEU A 295 17.11 8.06 -7.44
CA LEU A 295 16.93 9.20 -6.56
C LEU A 295 15.46 9.35 -6.15
N TYR A 296 14.55 9.15 -7.12
CA TYR A 296 13.12 9.10 -6.84
C TYR A 296 12.76 7.94 -5.91
N GLU A 297 13.38 6.77 -6.10
CA GLU A 297 13.17 5.60 -5.24
C GLU A 297 13.65 5.85 -3.79
N TYR A 298 14.82 6.49 -3.61
CA TYR A 298 15.36 6.82 -2.28
C TYR A 298 14.44 7.76 -1.53
N LEU A 299 14.07 8.87 -2.19
CA LEU A 299 13.18 9.87 -1.64
C LEU A 299 11.80 9.26 -1.33
N ALA A 300 11.22 8.49 -2.26
CA ALA A 300 9.92 7.85 -2.06
C ALA A 300 9.89 6.88 -0.87
N CYS A 301 10.96 6.13 -0.64
CA CYS A 301 11.10 5.26 0.55
C CYS A 301 11.26 6.03 1.87
N GLY A 302 11.38 7.37 1.83
CA GLY A 302 11.55 8.18 3.03
C GLY A 302 12.88 7.95 3.72
N VAL A 303 13.92 7.61 2.95
CA VAL A 303 15.29 7.46 3.44
C VAL A 303 15.99 8.82 3.36
N PRO A 304 16.66 9.31 4.41
CA PRO A 304 17.50 10.50 4.33
C PRO A 304 18.45 10.39 3.13
N THR A 305 18.39 11.37 2.22
CA THR A 305 19.06 11.27 0.92
C THR A 305 20.07 12.39 0.76
N VAL A 306 21.30 12.02 0.39
CA VAL A 306 22.40 12.93 0.04
C VAL A 306 22.75 12.74 -1.43
N ALA A 307 22.77 13.80 -2.22
CA ALA A 307 23.04 13.70 -3.65
C ALA A 307 24.01 14.79 -4.13
N ALA A 308 24.68 14.54 -5.25
CA ALA A 308 25.58 15.53 -5.85
C ALA A 308 24.77 16.72 -6.41
N GLU A 309 25.25 17.95 -6.20
CA GLU A 309 24.65 19.19 -6.70
C GLU A 309 24.91 19.36 -8.21
N ILE A 310 24.12 18.66 -9.04
CA ILE A 310 24.31 18.69 -10.50
C ILE A 310 23.00 18.46 -11.28
N GLY A 311 22.78 19.28 -12.32
CA GLY A 311 21.64 19.19 -13.24
C GLY A 311 20.29 19.01 -12.54
N GLN A 312 19.43 18.14 -13.10
CA GLN A 312 18.10 17.82 -12.56
C GLN A 312 18.10 17.40 -11.07
N ILE A 313 19.21 16.90 -10.51
CA ILE A 313 19.28 16.57 -9.08
C ILE A 313 19.14 17.84 -8.23
N ALA A 314 19.81 18.93 -8.62
CA ALA A 314 19.73 20.21 -7.94
C ALA A 314 18.33 20.86 -8.05
N ASP A 315 17.61 20.60 -9.14
CA ASP A 315 16.22 21.05 -9.29
C ASP A 315 15.24 20.27 -8.41
N LEU A 316 15.54 18.98 -8.17
CA LEU A 316 14.69 18.09 -7.38
C LEU A 316 14.87 18.30 -5.87
N ILE A 317 16.11 18.57 -5.42
CA ILE A 317 16.47 18.69 -4.01
C ILE A 317 16.70 20.15 -3.63
N GLN A 318 15.95 20.59 -2.64
CA GLN A 318 16.21 21.77 -1.83
C GLN A 318 16.95 21.34 -0.54
N PRO A 319 18.24 21.70 -0.39
CA PRO A 319 19.05 21.29 0.77
C PRO A 319 18.39 21.64 2.11
N GLY A 320 18.36 20.68 3.03
CA GLY A 320 17.81 20.82 4.38
C GLY A 320 16.28 20.86 4.46
N VAL A 321 15.59 20.77 3.31
CA VAL A 321 14.12 20.73 3.24
C VAL A 321 13.65 19.34 2.86
N ASN A 322 14.08 18.82 1.70
CA ASN A 322 13.59 17.55 1.14
C ASN A 322 14.71 16.58 0.70
N GLY A 323 15.95 16.91 1.05
CA GLY A 323 17.17 16.14 0.83
C GLY A 323 18.38 17.02 1.18
N MET A 324 19.59 16.48 0.99
CA MET A 324 20.83 17.24 1.12
C MET A 324 21.64 17.16 -0.16
N LEU A 325 22.38 18.23 -0.44
CA LEU A 325 23.30 18.30 -1.58
C LEU A 325 24.75 18.43 -1.11
N TYR A 326 25.68 17.97 -1.95
CA TYR A 326 27.11 18.22 -1.80
C TYR A 326 27.74 18.55 -3.16
N PRO A 327 28.85 19.33 -3.21
CA PRO A 327 29.56 19.60 -4.45
C PRO A 327 30.07 18.30 -5.11
N PRO A 328 29.79 18.06 -6.41
CA PRO A 328 30.26 16.86 -7.12
C PRO A 328 31.78 16.65 -6.98
N GLY A 329 32.23 15.42 -6.74
CA GLY A 329 33.63 15.09 -6.53
C GLY A 329 34.24 15.48 -5.16
N ASP A 330 33.49 16.14 -4.27
CA ASP A 330 34.00 16.55 -2.95
C ASP A 330 33.66 15.52 -1.86
N ALA A 331 34.63 14.64 -1.59
CA ALA A 331 34.52 13.63 -0.54
C ALA A 331 34.45 14.21 0.88
N ALA A 332 35.02 15.40 1.11
CA ALA A 332 35.00 16.06 2.41
C ALA A 332 33.61 16.60 2.72
N ALA A 333 33.02 17.29 1.74
CA ALA A 333 31.67 17.83 1.84
C ALA A 333 30.63 16.71 1.95
N LEU A 334 30.76 15.64 1.16
CA LEU A 334 29.89 14.45 1.28
C LEU A 334 29.90 13.89 2.71
N ALA A 335 31.10 13.68 3.28
CA ALA A 335 31.24 13.19 4.65
C ALA A 335 30.62 14.15 5.67
N ALA A 336 30.85 15.46 5.53
CA ALA A 336 30.30 16.47 6.44
C ALA A 336 28.76 16.45 6.45
N VAL A 337 28.13 16.35 5.29
CA VAL A 337 26.66 16.29 5.17
C VAL A 337 26.10 15.01 5.79
N ILE A 338 26.76 13.86 5.57
CA ILE A 338 26.37 12.58 6.20
C ILE A 338 26.47 12.68 7.72
N ALA A 339 27.57 13.23 8.25
CA ALA A 339 27.77 13.40 9.68
C ALA A 339 26.73 14.36 10.29
N GLN A 340 26.35 15.43 9.57
CA GLN A 340 25.31 16.36 9.98
C GLN A 340 23.96 15.65 10.12
N LEU A 341 23.56 14.83 9.15
CA LEU A 341 22.32 14.05 9.20
C LEU A 341 22.35 13.02 10.35
N ARG A 342 23.50 12.38 10.62
CA ARG A 342 23.63 11.46 11.75
C ARG A 342 23.53 12.17 13.11
N ALA A 343 24.03 13.39 13.21
CA ALA A 343 24.03 14.16 14.47
C ALA A 343 22.62 14.57 14.92
N ASP A 344 21.66 14.68 13.98
CA ASP A 344 20.26 14.99 14.26
C ASP A 344 19.33 14.06 13.45
N ASP A 345 19.12 12.86 13.99
CA ASP A 345 18.31 11.81 13.37
C ASP A 345 16.83 12.22 13.19
N GLU A 346 16.28 13.03 14.10
CA GLU A 346 14.90 13.51 13.98
C GLU A 346 14.74 14.55 12.87
N TRP A 347 15.71 15.46 12.72
CA TRP A 347 15.77 16.34 11.56
C TRP A 347 15.98 15.57 10.26
N ALA A 348 16.89 14.59 10.24
CA ALA A 348 17.14 13.75 9.06
C ALA A 348 15.87 13.02 8.60
N LYS A 349 15.11 12.42 9.52
CA LYS A 349 13.79 11.81 9.24
C LYS A 349 12.78 12.82 8.72
N THR A 350 12.79 14.05 9.24
CA THR A 350 11.90 15.13 8.77
C THR A 350 12.22 15.52 7.32
N VAL A 351 13.50 15.72 6.99
CA VAL A 351 13.97 16.02 5.64
C VAL A 351 13.60 14.88 4.67
N ALA A 352 13.85 13.63 5.07
CA ALA A 352 13.50 12.45 4.29
C ALA A 352 11.99 12.34 4.01
N TRP A 353 11.17 12.67 5.01
CA TRP A 353 9.72 12.68 4.86
C TRP A 353 9.24 13.71 3.83
N GLN A 354 9.78 14.92 3.86
CA GLN A 354 9.44 15.96 2.87
C GLN A 354 9.88 15.55 1.46
N GLY A 355 11.04 14.89 1.33
CA GLY A 355 11.48 14.25 0.10
C GLY A 355 10.46 13.25 -0.44
N ALA A 356 10.00 12.34 0.43
CA ALA A 356 9.00 11.35 0.08
C ALA A 356 7.66 11.97 -0.35
N VAL A 357 7.19 13.01 0.34
CA VAL A 357 5.96 13.72 -0.01
C VAL A 357 6.08 14.33 -1.40
N ARG A 358 7.13 15.12 -1.66
CA ARG A 358 7.32 15.80 -2.95
C ARG A 358 7.35 14.81 -4.11
N VAL A 359 8.08 13.71 -3.97
CA VAL A 359 8.19 12.69 -5.04
C VAL A 359 6.89 11.91 -5.23
N LEU A 360 6.24 11.47 -4.16
CA LEU A 360 5.02 10.67 -4.27
C LEU A 360 3.81 11.48 -4.77
N GLU A 361 3.81 12.80 -4.58
CA GLU A 361 2.76 13.68 -5.12
C GLU A 361 2.99 14.04 -6.60
N ASN A 362 4.25 14.29 -7.00
CA ASN A 362 4.54 14.95 -8.28
C ASN A 362 5.30 14.07 -9.29
N HIS A 363 5.92 12.98 -8.85
CA HIS A 363 6.86 12.20 -9.65
C HIS A 363 6.50 10.72 -9.65
N THR A 364 5.33 10.37 -10.18
CA THR A 364 4.84 8.98 -10.29
C THR A 364 4.72 8.54 -11.74
N TRP A 365 4.91 7.24 -11.99
CA TRP A 365 4.73 6.69 -13.34
C TRP A 365 3.32 6.89 -13.89
N ARG A 366 2.30 6.82 -13.03
CA ARG A 366 0.93 7.16 -13.39
C ARG A 366 0.79 8.62 -13.80
N GLY A 367 1.36 9.55 -13.03
CA GLY A 367 1.36 10.97 -13.36
C GLY A 367 2.03 11.24 -14.71
N ASN A 368 3.11 10.53 -15.01
CA ASN A 368 3.77 10.59 -16.32
C ASN A 368 2.84 10.10 -17.44
N ALA A 369 2.21 8.94 -17.28
CA ALA A 369 1.26 8.43 -18.27
C ALA A 369 0.07 9.38 -18.46
N GLN A 370 -0.46 9.98 -17.39
CA GLN A 370 -1.52 11.00 -17.48
C GLN A 370 -1.07 12.23 -18.27
N THR A 371 0.16 12.71 -18.01
CA THR A 371 0.75 13.84 -18.72
C THR A 371 0.89 13.55 -20.21
N VAL A 372 1.39 12.35 -20.56
CA VAL A 372 1.49 11.89 -21.95
C VAL A 372 0.11 11.88 -22.62
N MET A 373 -0.88 11.22 -22.00
CA MET A 373 -2.22 11.12 -22.60
C MET A 373 -2.89 12.47 -22.79
N ALA A 374 -2.75 13.37 -21.80
CA ALA A 374 -3.30 14.73 -21.88
C ALA A 374 -2.65 15.56 -22.98
N ARG A 375 -1.32 15.47 -23.14
CA ARG A 375 -0.56 16.23 -24.14
C ARG A 375 -0.80 15.77 -25.58
N VAL A 376 -1.08 14.49 -25.81
CA VAL A 376 -1.43 13.96 -27.14
C VAL A 376 -2.88 14.30 -27.54
N GLY A 377 -3.68 14.90 -26.64
CA GLY A 377 -5.05 15.32 -26.95
C GLY A 377 -6.08 14.19 -27.01
N LEU A 378 -5.75 13.01 -26.47
CA LEU A 378 -6.68 11.89 -26.37
C LEU A 378 -7.55 12.04 -25.11
N PRO A 379 -8.86 11.75 -25.17
CA PRO A 379 -9.75 11.90 -24.03
C PRO A 379 -9.24 11.05 -22.87
N ALA A 380 -8.98 11.69 -21.73
CA ALA A 380 -8.85 10.96 -20.48
C ALA A 380 -10.13 10.13 -20.35
N VAL A 381 -9.99 8.80 -20.25
CA VAL A 381 -11.10 7.94 -19.86
C VAL A 381 -11.68 8.58 -18.60
N ALA A 382 -13.00 8.84 -18.59
CA ALA A 382 -13.67 9.36 -17.40
C ALA A 382 -13.19 8.51 -16.25
N ALA A 383 -12.39 9.12 -15.37
CA ALA A 383 -11.86 8.41 -14.24
C ALA A 383 -13.09 7.97 -13.47
N GLU A 384 -13.43 6.68 -13.54
CA GLU A 384 -13.83 6.03 -12.31
C GLU A 384 -12.74 6.47 -11.35
N GLN A 385 -13.14 7.23 -10.33
CA GLN A 385 -12.31 7.48 -9.18
C GLN A 385 -12.09 6.14 -8.47
N MET A 386 -11.48 5.16 -9.13
CA MET A 386 -10.35 4.50 -8.53
C MET A 386 -9.30 5.59 -8.33
N ALA A 387 -9.54 6.38 -7.28
CA ALA A 387 -8.45 6.92 -6.51
C ALA A 387 -7.51 5.74 -6.35
N GLU A 388 -6.37 5.79 -7.03
CA GLU A 388 -5.25 5.06 -6.48
C GLU A 388 -5.17 5.50 -5.02
N PRO A 389 -4.89 4.58 -4.09
CA PRO A 389 -4.55 4.99 -2.76
C PRO A 389 -3.16 5.63 -2.83
N LEU A 390 -3.05 6.78 -3.49
CA LEU A 390 -2.20 7.85 -3.04
C LEU A 390 -2.78 8.22 -1.68
N LEU A 391 -2.35 7.43 -0.69
CA LEU A 391 -2.45 7.63 0.75
C LEU A 391 -3.05 8.99 1.05
N ASP A 392 -4.34 9.06 1.44
CA ASP A 392 -5.00 10.32 1.85
C ASP A 392 -3.98 11.12 2.67
N ASN A 393 -3.53 12.27 2.15
CA ASN A 393 -2.49 13.10 2.77
C ASN A 393 -2.79 13.34 4.26
N ASN A 394 -4.08 13.38 4.60
CA ASN A 394 -4.49 13.43 5.98
C ASN A 394 -4.31 12.10 6.71
N LEU A 395 -4.70 10.94 6.17
CA LEU A 395 -4.45 9.63 6.81
C LEU A 395 -2.97 9.39 7.06
N ARG A 396 -2.10 9.76 6.11
CA ARG A 396 -0.65 9.60 6.23
C ARG A 396 -0.04 10.52 7.30
N GLN A 397 -0.43 11.80 7.34
CA GLN A 397 -0.05 12.70 8.44
C GLN A 397 -0.63 12.26 9.79
N ARG A 398 -1.86 11.73 9.81
CA ARG A 398 -2.48 11.18 11.02
C ARG A 398 -1.72 9.96 11.52
N LEU A 399 -1.30 9.05 10.63
CA LEU A 399 -0.50 7.88 10.98
C LEU A 399 0.89 8.28 11.46
N TYR A 400 1.59 9.18 10.78
CA TYR A 400 2.88 9.70 11.27
C TYR A 400 2.75 10.31 12.68
N ARG A 401 1.76 11.20 12.89
CA ARG A 401 1.47 11.78 14.21
C ARG A 401 1.11 10.73 15.26
N ALA A 402 0.46 9.64 14.85
CA ALA A 402 0.07 8.54 15.72
C ALA A 402 1.25 7.59 16.01
N THR A 403 2.23 7.45 15.12
CA THR A 403 3.35 6.51 15.28
C THR A 403 4.68 7.16 15.65
N ALA A 404 4.77 8.49 15.71
CA ALA A 404 5.91 9.22 16.22
C ALA A 404 5.80 9.41 17.74
N PRO A 405 6.68 8.79 18.56
CA PRO A 405 6.55 8.76 20.02
C PRO A 405 6.41 10.14 20.67
N GLU A 406 7.21 11.12 20.26
CA GLU A 406 7.17 12.45 20.87
C GLU A 406 5.90 13.23 20.52
N LEU A 407 5.47 13.16 19.25
CA LEU A 407 4.25 13.84 18.81
C LEU A 407 3.03 13.25 19.51
N VAL A 408 2.89 11.92 19.50
CA VAL A 408 1.75 11.25 20.14
C VAL A 408 1.77 11.44 21.65
N ALA A 409 2.95 11.48 22.29
CA ALA A 409 3.08 11.81 23.71
C ALA A 409 2.59 13.23 24.02
N GLY A 410 2.86 14.21 23.15
CA GLY A 410 2.33 15.57 23.27
C GLY A 410 0.80 15.59 23.30
N PHE A 411 0.17 14.90 22.34
CA PHE A 411 -1.29 14.80 22.30
C PHE A 411 -1.86 14.00 23.49
N PHE A 412 -1.19 12.94 23.96
CA PHE A 412 -1.64 12.18 25.12
C PHE A 412 -1.54 12.96 26.43
N LYS A 413 -0.49 13.78 26.61
CA LYS A 413 -0.38 14.72 27.74
C LYS A 413 -1.56 15.70 27.78
N GLU A 414 -1.96 16.21 26.62
CA GLU A 414 -3.04 17.20 26.52
C GLU A 414 -4.44 16.58 26.62
N LYS A 415 -4.64 15.40 26.00
CA LYS A 415 -5.98 14.87 25.74
C LYS A 415 -6.41 13.72 26.65
N LEU A 416 -5.48 12.99 27.29
CA LEU A 416 -5.87 11.89 28.17
C LEU A 416 -6.18 12.42 29.58
N PRO A 417 -7.33 12.06 30.18
CA PRO A 417 -7.77 12.58 31.47
C PRO A 417 -6.72 12.42 32.59
N GLN A 418 -6.02 11.28 32.64
CA GLN A 418 -5.06 11.02 33.72
C GLN A 418 -3.77 11.85 33.63
N PHE A 419 -3.46 12.45 32.47
CA PHE A 419 -2.23 13.23 32.25
C PHE A 419 -2.46 14.74 32.11
N GLY A 420 -3.72 15.18 32.06
CA GLY A 420 -4.07 16.59 31.98
C GLY A 420 -3.73 17.37 33.27
N PRO A 421 -4.01 18.67 33.32
CA PRO A 421 -3.65 19.54 34.46
C PRO A 421 -4.20 19.09 35.83
N ALA A 422 -5.35 18.42 35.84
CA ALA A 422 -5.99 17.84 37.03
C ALA A 422 -5.79 16.32 37.14
N GLY A 423 -4.91 15.74 36.31
CA GLY A 423 -4.64 14.31 36.25
C GLY A 423 -3.82 13.80 37.44
N SER A 424 -4.01 12.53 37.80
CA SER A 424 -3.26 11.88 38.87
C SER A 424 -1.83 11.47 38.47
N GLN A 425 -1.49 11.55 37.17
CA GLN A 425 -0.21 11.08 36.65
C GLN A 425 0.45 12.11 35.73
N ARG A 426 1.77 12.04 35.63
CA ARG A 426 2.57 12.76 34.64
C ARG A 426 3.11 11.79 33.60
N LEU A 427 2.74 11.96 32.33
CA LEU A 427 3.33 11.19 31.23
C LEU A 427 4.81 11.57 31.04
N LYS A 428 5.69 10.57 31.02
CA LYS A 428 7.12 10.74 30.75
C LYS A 428 7.43 10.45 29.29
N GLU A 429 7.00 9.29 28.80
CA GLU A 429 7.33 8.79 27.46
C GLU A 429 6.24 7.82 26.96
N VAL A 430 6.24 7.60 25.64
CA VAL A 430 5.53 6.50 24.98
C VAL A 430 6.59 5.44 24.68
N ARG A 431 6.59 4.33 25.41
CA ARG A 431 7.66 3.31 25.34
C ARG A 431 7.55 2.40 24.13
N GLU A 432 6.32 2.09 23.73
CA GLU A 432 6.03 1.09 22.71
C GLU A 432 4.84 1.57 21.87
N ILE A 433 4.93 1.37 20.55
CA ILE A 433 3.90 1.68 19.57
C ILE A 433 3.80 0.49 18.61
N ASP A 434 2.71 -0.27 18.73
CA ASP A 434 2.49 -1.48 17.93
C ASP A 434 1.35 -1.27 16.95
N ILE A 435 1.60 -1.48 15.66
CA ILE A 435 0.52 -1.53 14.67
C ILE A 435 -0.17 -2.88 14.79
N LEU A 436 -1.29 -2.92 15.51
CA LEU A 436 -2.06 -4.14 15.76
C LEU A 436 -2.87 -4.58 14.53
N LYS A 437 -3.40 -3.62 13.76
CA LYS A 437 -4.22 -3.91 12.58
C LYS A 437 -4.22 -2.74 11.61
N TYR A 438 -3.83 -2.98 10.37
CA TYR A 438 -3.89 -2.00 9.30
C TYR A 438 -4.82 -2.47 8.18
N LYS A 439 -5.86 -1.69 7.88
CA LYS A 439 -6.72 -1.87 6.70
C LYS A 439 -6.56 -0.63 5.82
N PRO A 440 -5.82 -0.71 4.70
CA PRO A 440 -5.64 0.40 3.78
C PRO A 440 -6.98 1.09 3.46
N ASP A 441 -6.95 2.42 3.43
CA ASP A 441 -8.10 3.29 3.09
C ASP A 441 -9.36 3.08 3.95
N ARG A 442 -9.19 2.51 5.16
CA ARG A 442 -10.27 2.30 6.13
C ARG A 442 -9.88 2.74 7.53
N ARG A 443 -8.97 2.02 8.17
CA ARG A 443 -8.59 2.26 9.57
C ARG A 443 -7.23 1.65 9.91
N CYS A 444 -6.56 2.21 10.91
CA CYS A 444 -5.41 1.63 11.58
C CYS A 444 -5.67 1.54 13.09
N VAL A 445 -5.33 0.41 13.69
CA VAL A 445 -5.43 0.15 15.13
C VAL A 445 -4.01 0.02 15.67
N ILE A 446 -3.68 0.86 16.64
CA ILE A 446 -2.35 1.01 17.19
C ILE A 446 -2.42 0.78 18.71
N GLY A 447 -1.55 -0.05 19.24
CA GLY A 447 -1.34 -0.24 20.67
C GLY A 447 -0.24 0.67 21.18
N TYR A 448 -0.41 1.22 22.37
CA TYR A 448 0.59 2.07 23.02
C TYR A 448 0.84 1.60 24.44
N GLN A 449 2.11 1.56 24.85
CA GLN A 449 2.51 1.49 26.25
C GLN A 449 3.03 2.85 26.71
N LEU A 450 2.30 3.48 27.63
CA LEU A 450 2.59 4.80 28.16
C LEU A 450 3.31 4.65 29.50
N ALA A 451 4.48 5.26 29.66
CA ALA A 451 5.18 5.28 30.94
C ALA A 451 5.08 6.66 31.58
N GLY A 452 4.63 6.69 32.83
CA GLY A 452 4.40 7.89 33.61
C GLY A 452 4.95 7.81 35.03
N ARG A 453 4.62 8.82 35.82
CA ARG A 453 4.77 8.81 37.27
C ARG A 453 3.48 9.26 37.94
N ASP A 454 3.13 8.60 39.03
CA ASP A 454 2.07 9.05 39.92
C ASP A 454 2.46 10.38 40.59
N ASN A 455 1.52 11.33 40.66
CA ASN A 455 1.78 12.65 41.21
C ASN A 455 1.82 12.67 42.74
N ALA A 456 1.14 11.73 43.43
CA ALA A 456 1.08 11.67 44.88
C ALA A 456 2.30 10.96 45.49
N PHE A 457 2.75 9.86 44.88
CA PHE A 457 3.81 9.00 45.41
C PHE A 457 5.08 9.00 44.58
N GLY A 458 5.08 9.61 43.39
CA GLY A 458 6.23 9.68 42.49
C GLY A 458 6.65 8.34 41.87
N THR A 459 5.87 7.28 42.09
CA THR A 459 6.12 5.91 41.62
C THR A 459 5.93 5.81 40.11
N ARG A 460 6.67 4.90 39.46
CA ARG A 460 6.56 4.70 38.00
C ARG A 460 5.25 3.98 37.68
N THR A 461 4.52 4.48 36.69
CA THR A 461 3.26 3.89 36.21
C THR A 461 3.38 3.46 34.75
N TYR A 462 2.61 2.46 34.37
CA TYR A 462 2.47 2.02 32.98
C TYR A 462 0.98 1.95 32.63
N THR A 463 0.60 2.47 31.47
CA THR A 463 -0.77 2.43 30.99
C THR A 463 -0.80 1.98 29.54
N ASN A 464 -1.62 0.97 29.24
CA ASN A 464 -1.81 0.48 27.89
C ASN A 464 -3.10 1.08 27.29
N VAL A 465 -2.99 1.68 26.10
CA VAL A 465 -4.13 2.25 25.38
C VAL A 465 -4.14 1.78 23.93
N ILE A 466 -5.31 1.85 23.30
CA ILE A 466 -5.51 1.55 21.89
C ILE A 466 -5.93 2.83 21.17
N GLY A 467 -5.21 3.21 20.11
CA GLY A 467 -5.58 4.28 19.19
C GLY A 467 -6.15 3.72 17.90
N LYS A 468 -7.39 4.08 17.57
CA LYS A 468 -8.04 3.76 16.30
C LYS A 468 -8.06 5.00 15.40
N VAL A 469 -7.20 5.00 14.39
CA VAL A 469 -7.10 6.05 13.36
C VAL A 469 -8.07 5.74 12.23
N PHE A 470 -8.99 6.66 11.94
CA PHE A 470 -9.99 6.49 10.89
C PHE A 470 -9.74 7.41 9.69
N LYS A 471 -10.17 6.96 8.51
CA LYS A 471 -10.18 7.82 7.32
C LYS A 471 -11.18 8.97 7.44
N ASP A 472 -12.33 8.72 8.08
CA ASP A 472 -13.46 9.64 8.22
C ASP A 472 -13.67 10.05 9.69
N ASP A 473 -14.68 10.87 9.97
CA ASP A 473 -15.00 11.32 11.34
C ASP A 473 -15.73 10.26 12.19
N ARG A 474 -15.67 8.97 11.81
CA ARG A 474 -16.27 7.89 12.59
C ARG A 474 -15.71 7.82 14.01
N GLY A 475 -14.42 8.04 14.19
CA GLY A 475 -13.78 8.02 15.51
C GLY A 475 -14.43 9.01 16.49
N ARG A 476 -14.88 10.18 16.01
CA ARG A 476 -15.57 11.18 16.85
C ARG A 476 -16.94 10.66 17.32
N ARG A 477 -17.69 10.01 16.42
CA ARG A 477 -19.00 9.42 16.75
C ARG A 477 -18.82 8.28 17.74
N LEU A 478 -17.86 7.40 17.46
CA LEU A 478 -17.55 6.25 18.29
C LEU A 478 -17.12 6.65 19.70
N HIS A 479 -16.34 7.72 19.83
CA HIS A 479 -15.98 8.31 21.12
C HIS A 479 -17.22 8.69 21.95
N ALA A 480 -18.14 9.45 21.35
CA ALA A 480 -19.37 9.85 22.04
C ALA A 480 -20.29 8.66 22.35
N TRP A 481 -20.39 7.67 21.46
CA TRP A 481 -21.19 6.46 21.67
C TRP A 481 -20.64 5.61 22.82
N GLN A 482 -19.33 5.37 22.86
CA GLN A 482 -18.71 4.62 23.94
C GLN A 482 -18.85 5.33 25.28
N GLN A 483 -18.58 6.64 25.36
CA GLN A 483 -18.77 7.40 26.61
C GLN A 483 -20.19 7.27 27.15
N LYS A 484 -21.19 7.36 26.28
CA LYS A 484 -22.59 7.24 26.67
C LYS A 484 -22.94 5.84 27.17
N LEU A 485 -22.49 4.80 26.48
CA LEU A 485 -22.70 3.42 26.94
C LEU A 485 -21.97 3.15 28.26
N THR A 486 -20.73 3.64 28.43
CA THR A 486 -19.96 3.56 29.68
C THR A 486 -20.73 4.17 30.85
N GLN A 487 -21.31 5.37 30.66
CA GLN A 487 -22.13 6.04 31.68
C GLN A 487 -23.48 5.35 31.95
N ASN A 488 -23.91 4.45 31.06
CA ASN A 488 -25.19 3.74 31.15
C ASN A 488 -24.96 2.23 31.31
N GLY A 489 -24.04 1.88 32.21
CA GLY A 489 -23.86 0.51 32.66
C GLY A 489 -22.86 -0.32 31.87
N PHE A 490 -22.02 0.22 30.99
CA PHE A 490 -20.90 -0.53 30.38
C PHE A 490 -19.52 -0.11 30.89
N GLY A 491 -19.47 0.79 31.88
CA GLY A 491 -18.24 1.29 32.47
C GLY A 491 -17.64 0.38 33.53
N PRO A 492 -16.45 0.73 34.06
CA PRO A 492 -15.74 -0.07 35.06
C PRO A 492 -16.56 -0.40 36.32
N ASP A 493 -17.53 0.45 36.66
CA ASP A 493 -18.42 0.27 37.82
C ASP A 493 -19.63 -0.66 37.55
N SER A 494 -19.69 -1.32 36.38
CA SER A 494 -20.76 -2.26 36.06
C SER A 494 -20.70 -3.50 36.95
N ASP A 495 -21.76 -3.70 37.72
CA ASP A 495 -21.95 -4.79 38.70
C ASP A 495 -22.21 -6.15 38.06
N ASP A 496 -22.69 -6.18 36.81
CA ASP A 496 -22.92 -7.42 36.06
C ASP A 496 -21.68 -7.98 35.33
N GLY A 497 -20.54 -7.29 35.41
CA GLY A 497 -19.28 -7.70 34.78
C GLY A 497 -19.27 -7.61 33.25
N ILE A 498 -20.20 -6.87 32.64
CA ILE A 498 -20.28 -6.66 31.18
C ILE A 498 -19.83 -5.24 30.83
N PHE A 499 -18.76 -5.15 30.03
CA PHE A 499 -18.05 -3.91 29.73
C PHE A 499 -17.92 -3.63 28.24
N ILE A 500 -17.56 -2.39 27.92
CA ILE A 500 -16.91 -2.02 26.67
C ILE A 500 -15.61 -1.27 27.00
N PRO A 501 -14.63 -1.22 26.08
CA PRO A 501 -13.46 -0.37 26.27
C PRO A 501 -13.88 1.09 26.48
N GLU A 502 -13.43 1.68 27.59
CA GLU A 502 -13.69 3.09 27.88
C GLU A 502 -13.02 3.98 26.82
N SER A 503 -13.78 4.92 26.25
CA SER A 503 -13.22 5.89 25.32
C SER A 503 -12.64 7.09 26.06
N LEU A 504 -11.32 7.14 26.11
CA LEU A 504 -10.55 8.12 26.86
C LEU A 504 -10.49 9.48 26.17
N ALA A 505 -10.34 9.52 24.84
CA ALA A 505 -10.23 10.76 24.08
C ALA A 505 -10.55 10.61 22.59
N PHE A 506 -10.86 11.74 21.94
CA PHE A 506 -10.81 11.87 20.48
C PHE A 506 -9.79 12.96 20.07
N ILE A 507 -8.74 12.55 19.37
CA ILE A 507 -7.67 13.43 18.89
C ILE A 507 -7.98 13.84 17.46
N ARG A 508 -8.62 15.01 17.30
CA ARG A 508 -9.09 15.54 16.02
C ARG A 508 -7.99 15.63 14.94
N PRO A 509 -6.75 16.09 15.22
CA PRO A 509 -5.68 16.15 14.20
C PRO A 509 -5.25 14.79 13.65
N MET A 510 -5.54 13.71 14.39
CA MET A 510 -5.27 12.33 13.99
C MET A 510 -6.52 11.59 13.49
N ARG A 511 -7.73 12.18 13.59
CA ARG A 511 -9.02 11.46 13.56
C ARG A 511 -8.96 10.16 14.35
N MET A 512 -8.27 10.21 15.48
CA MET A 512 -7.97 9.04 16.29
C MET A 512 -8.87 9.02 17.51
N GLN A 513 -9.58 7.93 17.69
CA GLN A 513 -10.17 7.62 18.97
C GLN A 513 -9.12 6.89 19.82
N VAL A 514 -8.96 7.31 21.07
CA VAL A 514 -8.14 6.61 22.06
C VAL A 514 -9.06 5.95 23.08
N GLN A 515 -8.83 4.68 23.35
CA GLN A 515 -9.60 3.90 24.31
C GLN A 515 -8.67 3.10 25.24
N ALA A 516 -9.17 2.72 26.41
CA ALA A 516 -8.46 1.82 27.31
C ALA A 516 -8.24 0.45 26.63
N ARG A 517 -7.08 -0.18 26.88
CA ARG A 517 -6.86 -1.55 26.44
C ARG A 517 -7.65 -2.49 27.36
N ALA A 518 -8.58 -3.26 26.79
CA ALA A 518 -9.30 -4.28 27.52
C ALA A 518 -8.39 -5.50 27.77
N ASN A 519 -8.53 -6.11 28.94
CA ASN A 519 -7.88 -7.38 29.28
C ASN A 519 -8.79 -8.55 28.87
N GLY A 520 -8.18 -9.70 28.62
CA GLY A 520 -8.92 -10.92 28.29
C GLY A 520 -8.39 -11.63 27.06
N HIS A 521 -8.95 -12.81 26.84
CA HIS A 521 -8.72 -13.64 25.67
C HIS A 521 -9.98 -13.69 24.81
N THR A 522 -9.83 -13.74 23.50
CA THR A 522 -10.98 -14.02 22.64
C THR A 522 -11.36 -15.50 22.75
N LEU A 523 -12.59 -15.83 22.37
CA LEU A 523 -13.07 -17.19 22.54
C LEU A 523 -12.30 -18.21 21.67
N ASP A 524 -11.87 -17.83 20.47
CA ASP A 524 -11.03 -18.65 19.58
C ASP A 524 -9.62 -18.91 20.14
N GLU A 525 -9.09 -18.02 20.98
CA GLU A 525 -7.84 -18.28 21.72
C GLU A 525 -8.02 -19.34 22.82
N LEU A 526 -9.22 -19.43 23.40
CA LEU A 526 -9.53 -20.30 24.53
C LEU A 526 -9.98 -21.71 24.13
N THR A 527 -10.52 -21.90 22.93
CA THR A 527 -11.07 -23.21 22.48
C THR A 527 -10.08 -24.38 22.54
N ALA A 528 -8.78 -24.13 22.52
CA ALA A 528 -7.76 -25.18 22.61
C ALA A 528 -7.41 -25.58 24.06
N ARG A 529 -7.89 -24.83 25.07
CA ARG A 529 -7.37 -24.86 26.44
C ARG A 529 -8.46 -24.94 27.51
N GLU A 530 -9.68 -24.51 27.20
CA GLU A 530 -10.76 -24.36 28.18
C GLU A 530 -12.10 -24.87 27.65
N ASN A 531 -12.99 -25.26 28.57
CA ASN A 531 -14.38 -25.55 28.21
C ASN A 531 -15.12 -24.24 27.93
N THR A 532 -15.33 -23.91 26.67
CA THR A 532 -15.92 -22.64 26.23
C THR A 532 -17.43 -22.52 26.50
N LEU A 533 -18.13 -23.63 26.75
CA LEU A 533 -19.57 -23.63 27.06
C LEU A 533 -19.92 -22.77 28.27
N ILE A 534 -19.00 -22.63 29.23
CA ILE A 534 -19.22 -21.83 30.45
C ILE A 534 -19.33 -20.33 30.16
N TYR A 535 -18.75 -19.86 29.05
CA TYR A 535 -18.75 -18.45 28.66
C TYR A 535 -20.01 -18.07 27.89
N MET A 536 -20.63 -19.00 27.16
CA MET A 536 -21.77 -18.73 26.27
C MET A 536 -22.94 -17.99 26.98
N PRO A 537 -23.32 -18.34 28.22
CA PRO A 537 -24.37 -17.61 28.93
C PRO A 537 -24.07 -16.13 29.14
N ARG A 538 -22.79 -15.80 29.45
CA ARG A 538 -22.38 -14.42 29.66
C ARG A 538 -22.32 -13.64 28.36
N ILE A 539 -21.86 -14.26 27.28
CA ILE A 539 -21.83 -13.64 25.95
C ILE A 539 -23.27 -13.32 25.48
N GLY A 540 -24.20 -14.26 25.66
CA GLY A 540 -25.62 -14.05 25.36
C GLY A 540 -26.24 -12.91 26.17
N ARG A 541 -25.97 -12.86 27.47
CA ARG A 541 -26.39 -11.75 28.35
C ARG A 541 -25.78 -10.42 27.92
N ALA A 542 -24.50 -10.40 27.55
CA ALA A 542 -23.80 -9.19 27.11
C ALA A 542 -24.41 -8.61 25.83
N LEU A 543 -24.71 -9.46 24.84
CA LEU A 543 -25.39 -9.01 23.62
C LEU A 543 -26.80 -8.50 23.91
N ALA A 544 -27.58 -9.19 24.74
CA ALA A 544 -28.92 -8.74 25.12
C ALA A 544 -28.91 -7.40 25.87
N LYS A 545 -27.87 -7.14 26.69
CA LYS A 545 -27.65 -5.83 27.32
C LYS A 545 -27.36 -4.75 26.28
N LEU A 546 -26.50 -5.03 25.30
CA LEU A 546 -26.21 -4.09 24.20
C LEU A 546 -27.48 -3.75 23.41
N HIS A 547 -28.25 -4.76 22.99
CA HIS A 547 -29.47 -4.59 22.21
C HIS A 547 -30.51 -3.70 22.92
N ARG A 548 -30.68 -3.88 24.24
CA ARG A 548 -31.59 -3.06 25.07
C ARG A 548 -31.11 -1.63 25.31
N SER A 549 -29.90 -1.27 24.88
CA SER A 549 -29.33 0.06 25.06
C SER A 549 -29.70 1.06 23.95
N LEU A 550 -30.52 0.66 22.97
CA LEU A 550 -30.99 1.58 21.92
C LEU A 550 -31.70 2.83 22.47
N PRO A 551 -32.63 2.75 23.45
CA PRO A 551 -33.28 3.95 23.98
C PRO A 551 -32.27 4.95 24.57
N VAL A 552 -31.23 4.46 25.24
CA VAL A 552 -30.12 5.29 25.73
C VAL A 552 -29.46 6.01 24.56
N MET A 553 -29.19 5.32 23.46
CA MET A 553 -28.56 5.92 22.27
C MET A 553 -29.45 6.94 21.55
N LEU A 554 -30.77 6.79 21.62
CA LEU A 554 -31.74 7.69 20.97
C LEU A 554 -32.04 8.96 21.77
N ALA A 555 -31.86 8.95 23.09
CA ALA A 555 -32.06 10.11 23.97
C ALA A 555 -30.92 11.15 23.84
N GLY A 556 -31.16 12.43 24.12
CA GLY A 556 -30.11 13.48 24.16
C GLY A 556 -29.44 13.82 22.82
N ASP A 557 -28.29 14.51 22.88
CA ASP A 557 -27.69 15.22 21.73
C ASP A 557 -26.63 14.43 20.94
N VAL A 558 -26.39 13.17 21.30
CA VAL A 558 -25.42 12.34 20.57
C VAL A 558 -26.04 11.87 19.25
N ARG A 559 -25.29 11.98 18.15
CA ARG A 559 -25.74 11.57 16.82
C ARG A 559 -26.25 10.12 16.84
N ARG A 560 -27.47 9.89 16.37
CA ARG A 560 -28.13 8.57 16.42
C ARG A 560 -27.42 7.55 15.52
N PRO A 561 -27.34 6.26 15.94
CA PRO A 561 -26.93 5.16 15.07
C PRO A 561 -27.81 5.10 13.82
N LYS A 562 -27.22 4.77 12.67
CA LYS A 562 -27.99 4.69 11.42
C LYS A 562 -28.86 3.43 11.41
N PRO A 563 -30.05 3.46 10.76
CA PRO A 563 -30.80 2.26 10.47
C PRO A 563 -30.00 1.26 9.63
N TYR A 564 -30.13 -0.01 9.95
CA TYR A 564 -29.60 -1.14 9.20
C TYR A 564 -30.59 -2.30 9.30
N GLY A 565 -31.19 -2.67 8.18
CA GLY A 565 -32.19 -3.74 8.13
C GLY A 565 -32.09 -4.56 6.86
N LEU A 566 -33.15 -5.30 6.57
CA LEU A 566 -33.19 -6.29 5.49
C LEU A 566 -32.75 -5.71 4.13
N ALA A 567 -33.22 -4.52 3.75
CA ALA A 567 -32.84 -3.89 2.48
C ALA A 567 -31.31 -3.72 2.34
N GLN A 568 -30.63 -3.20 3.36
CA GLN A 568 -29.17 -3.05 3.33
C GLN A 568 -28.45 -4.40 3.35
N GLU A 569 -29.05 -5.42 3.97
CA GLU A 569 -28.50 -6.77 3.94
C GLU A 569 -28.58 -7.39 2.54
N LEU A 570 -29.70 -7.21 1.83
CA LEU A 570 -29.89 -7.70 0.47
C LEU A 570 -28.99 -6.98 -0.54
N ASP A 571 -28.86 -5.65 -0.45
CA ASP A 571 -27.93 -4.88 -1.29
C ASP A 571 -26.50 -5.41 -1.18
N GLY A 572 -26.07 -5.72 0.06
CA GLY A 572 -24.75 -6.30 0.29
C GLY A 572 -24.58 -7.70 -0.29
N LEU A 573 -25.64 -8.52 -0.33
CA LEU A 573 -25.59 -9.86 -0.90
C LEU A 573 -25.41 -9.85 -2.42
N ALA A 574 -26.00 -8.88 -3.12
CA ALA A 574 -25.84 -8.71 -4.57
C ALA A 574 -24.37 -8.51 -4.95
N GLU A 575 -23.70 -7.55 -4.30
CA GLU A 575 -22.27 -7.27 -4.51
C GLU A 575 -21.39 -8.49 -4.20
N ILE A 576 -21.77 -9.25 -3.16
CA ILE A 576 -21.07 -10.47 -2.76
C ILE A 576 -21.21 -11.55 -3.83
N CYS A 577 -22.42 -11.75 -4.37
CA CYS A 577 -22.69 -12.75 -5.40
C CYS A 577 -21.86 -12.49 -6.66
N GLU A 578 -21.87 -11.27 -7.17
CA GLU A 578 -21.07 -10.89 -8.34
C GLU A 578 -19.57 -11.14 -8.13
N HIS A 579 -19.07 -10.77 -6.94
CA HIS A 579 -17.66 -10.99 -6.62
C HIS A 579 -17.33 -12.48 -6.49
N LEU A 580 -18.19 -13.26 -5.85
CA LEU A 580 -18.02 -14.70 -5.71
C LEU A 580 -17.98 -15.43 -7.06
N VAL A 581 -18.88 -15.07 -7.98
CA VAL A 581 -18.90 -15.64 -9.34
C VAL A 581 -17.60 -15.33 -10.10
N ARG A 582 -17.04 -14.12 -9.93
CA ARG A 582 -15.73 -13.77 -10.50
C ARG A 582 -14.58 -14.57 -9.90
N LEU A 583 -14.59 -14.81 -8.58
CA LEU A 583 -13.54 -15.55 -7.87
C LEU A 583 -13.60 -17.06 -8.10
N ARG A 584 -14.81 -17.62 -8.25
CA ARG A 584 -15.05 -19.06 -8.46
C ARG A 584 -16.01 -19.31 -9.63
N PRO A 585 -15.58 -19.06 -10.89
CA PRO A 585 -16.41 -19.31 -12.06
C PRO A 585 -16.86 -20.77 -12.17
N ASP A 586 -16.04 -21.70 -11.66
CA ASP A 586 -16.31 -23.14 -11.60
C ASP A 586 -17.48 -23.53 -10.67
N ARG A 587 -17.97 -22.57 -9.87
CA ARG A 587 -19.09 -22.74 -8.93
C ARG A 587 -20.20 -21.71 -9.17
N ALA A 588 -20.15 -20.95 -10.26
CA ALA A 588 -21.06 -19.84 -10.54
C ALA A 588 -22.54 -20.21 -10.42
N THR A 589 -22.96 -21.36 -10.99
CA THR A 589 -24.35 -21.83 -10.92
C THR A 589 -24.81 -22.11 -9.49
N ALA A 590 -23.95 -22.71 -8.66
CA ALA A 590 -24.28 -23.00 -7.27
C ALA A 590 -24.38 -21.70 -6.44
N ILE A 591 -23.46 -20.75 -6.67
CA ILE A 591 -23.45 -19.45 -6.01
C ILE A 591 -24.71 -18.65 -6.36
N ALA A 592 -25.09 -18.62 -7.64
CA ALA A 592 -26.29 -17.94 -8.11
C ALA A 592 -27.57 -18.57 -7.53
N ALA A 593 -27.66 -19.91 -7.52
CA ALA A 593 -28.80 -20.61 -6.96
C ALA A 593 -29.02 -20.30 -5.47
N ILE A 594 -27.93 -20.22 -4.69
CA ILE A 594 -27.97 -19.86 -3.28
C ILE A 594 -28.43 -18.40 -3.11
N TYR A 595 -27.86 -17.49 -3.90
CA TYR A 595 -28.26 -16.08 -3.87
C TYR A 595 -29.76 -15.90 -4.17
N ASP A 596 -30.27 -16.55 -5.23
CA ASP A 596 -31.69 -16.50 -5.60
C ASP A 596 -32.61 -17.12 -4.53
N SER A 597 -32.14 -18.17 -3.84
CA SER A 597 -32.83 -18.76 -2.69
C SER A 597 -32.93 -17.78 -1.52
N LEU A 598 -31.82 -17.10 -1.18
CA LEU A 598 -31.81 -16.05 -0.15
C LEU A 598 -32.77 -14.91 -0.50
N LEU A 599 -32.80 -14.46 -1.76
CA LEU A 599 -33.75 -13.42 -2.19
C LEU A 599 -35.21 -13.85 -2.02
N ARG A 600 -35.55 -15.09 -2.37
CA ARG A 600 -36.92 -15.61 -2.19
C ARG A 600 -37.31 -15.68 -0.71
N ARG A 601 -36.43 -16.21 0.15
CA ARG A 601 -36.66 -16.29 1.59
C ARG A 601 -36.83 -14.93 2.26
N ALA A 602 -36.20 -13.89 1.71
CA ALA A 602 -36.34 -12.53 2.23
C ALA A 602 -37.75 -11.95 2.01
N ILE A 603 -38.53 -12.45 1.04
CA ILE A 603 -39.89 -11.97 0.74
C ILE A 603 -40.84 -12.30 1.88
N ASP A 604 -40.77 -13.54 2.39
CA ASP A 604 -41.66 -14.06 3.42
C ASP A 604 -41.11 -13.88 4.84
N LEU A 605 -40.04 -13.09 4.98
CA LEU A 605 -39.38 -12.91 6.27
C LEU A 605 -40.29 -12.09 7.22
N PRO A 606 -40.55 -12.57 8.45
CA PRO A 606 -41.38 -11.83 9.40
C PRO A 606 -40.87 -10.41 9.65
N THR A 607 -41.76 -9.46 9.93
CA THR A 607 -41.35 -8.07 10.21
C THR A 607 -40.65 -7.98 11.56
N THR A 608 -39.64 -7.10 11.67
CA THR A 608 -38.97 -6.82 12.94
C THR A 608 -39.90 -6.01 13.87
N PRO A 609 -40.36 -6.55 15.02
CA PRO A 609 -41.35 -5.88 15.86
C PRO A 609 -40.76 -4.72 16.66
N ALA A 610 -39.48 -4.80 17.03
CA ALA A 610 -38.77 -3.75 17.76
C ALA A 610 -37.30 -3.69 17.34
N LEU A 611 -36.80 -2.49 17.08
CA LEU A 611 -35.39 -2.26 16.74
C LEU A 611 -34.51 -2.33 18.00
N ALA A 612 -33.32 -2.86 17.83
CA ALA A 612 -32.27 -2.95 18.84
C ALA A 612 -31.02 -2.17 18.43
N LEU A 613 -30.13 -1.91 19.38
CA LEU A 613 -28.80 -1.37 19.09
C LEU A 613 -27.89 -2.52 18.68
N LEU A 614 -27.58 -2.59 17.39
CA LEU A 614 -26.79 -3.66 16.80
C LEU A 614 -25.30 -3.35 16.88
N HIS A 615 -24.50 -4.38 17.12
CA HIS A 615 -23.06 -4.43 16.91
C HIS A 615 -22.67 -4.54 15.42
N ARG A 616 -23.44 -5.31 14.64
CA ARG A 616 -23.29 -5.66 13.20
C ARG A 616 -22.14 -6.57 12.80
N ASP A 617 -21.07 -6.64 13.60
CA ASP A 617 -19.93 -7.54 13.36
C ASP A 617 -19.69 -8.45 14.59
N PHE A 618 -20.78 -8.92 15.21
CA PHE A 618 -20.68 -9.63 16.48
C PHE A 618 -20.34 -11.11 16.28
N TYR A 619 -19.12 -11.51 16.66
CA TYR A 619 -18.68 -12.90 16.65
C TYR A 619 -17.58 -13.13 17.71
N TYR A 620 -17.10 -14.37 17.83
CA TYR A 620 -16.21 -14.82 18.89
C TYR A 620 -14.92 -13.99 19.10
N SER A 621 -14.35 -13.38 18.04
CA SER A 621 -13.16 -12.52 18.19
C SER A 621 -13.47 -11.08 18.61
N GLN A 622 -14.76 -10.70 18.72
CA GLN A 622 -15.19 -9.39 19.20
C GLN A 622 -15.59 -9.39 20.68
N VAL A 623 -15.27 -10.47 21.38
CA VAL A 623 -15.59 -10.66 22.79
C VAL A 623 -14.33 -11.06 23.53
N LEU A 624 -13.95 -10.28 24.55
CA LEU A 624 -12.84 -10.60 25.44
C LEU A 624 -13.35 -11.12 26.77
N LEU A 625 -12.75 -12.23 27.21
CA LEU A 625 -13.10 -12.94 28.43
C LEU A 625 -11.97 -12.83 29.44
N TRP A 626 -12.28 -12.35 30.65
CA TRP A 626 -11.32 -12.25 31.74
C TRP A 626 -12.00 -12.58 33.08
N GLY A 627 -11.72 -13.78 33.61
CA GLY A 627 -12.36 -14.27 34.83
C GLY A 627 -13.89 -14.37 34.68
N ASN A 628 -14.63 -13.56 35.47
CA ASN A 628 -16.09 -13.51 35.42
C ASN A 628 -16.63 -12.50 34.39
N SER A 629 -15.76 -11.71 33.76
CA SER A 629 -16.13 -10.52 32.99
C SER A 629 -16.13 -10.77 31.49
N VAL A 630 -16.98 -10.01 30.79
CA VAL A 630 -17.09 -9.99 29.33
C VAL A 630 -16.92 -8.56 28.84
N THR A 631 -16.01 -8.34 27.91
CA THR A 631 -15.84 -7.03 27.27
C THR A 631 -16.16 -7.13 25.78
N LEU A 632 -17.10 -6.32 25.30
CA LEU A 632 -17.45 -6.21 23.88
C LEU A 632 -16.52 -5.22 23.19
N ILE A 633 -15.82 -5.64 22.14
CA ILE A 633 -14.84 -4.82 21.41
C ILE A 633 -15.28 -4.61 19.94
N ASP A 634 -14.61 -3.70 19.22
CA ASP A 634 -14.88 -3.37 17.80
C ASP A 634 -16.34 -2.96 17.47
N ILE A 635 -16.95 -2.16 18.35
CA ILE A 635 -18.30 -1.58 18.17
C ILE A 635 -18.33 -0.44 17.12
N ASP A 636 -17.42 -0.45 16.14
CA ASP A 636 -17.24 0.59 15.12
C ASP A 636 -18.40 0.66 14.10
N LEU A 637 -19.27 -0.36 14.09
CA LEU A 637 -20.39 -0.53 13.17
C LEU A 637 -21.76 -0.38 13.83
N LEU A 638 -21.83 0.17 15.06
CA LEU A 638 -23.09 0.35 15.78
C LEU A 638 -24.20 0.93 14.88
N ALA A 639 -25.34 0.27 14.89
CA ALA A 639 -26.52 0.63 14.09
C ALA A 639 -27.80 0.38 14.90
N GLN A 640 -28.93 0.86 14.39
CA GLN A 640 -30.24 0.43 14.89
C GLN A 640 -30.86 -0.53 13.87
N GLY A 641 -31.40 -1.66 14.31
CA GLY A 641 -31.85 -2.69 13.38
C GLY A 641 -32.41 -3.92 14.06
N ASP A 642 -32.54 -5.00 13.30
CA ASP A 642 -33.06 -6.28 13.79
C ASP A 642 -32.04 -7.00 14.68
N PRO A 643 -32.36 -7.28 15.97
CA PRO A 643 -31.46 -8.02 16.86
C PRO A 643 -31.09 -9.42 16.36
N ALA A 644 -31.88 -10.01 15.46
CA ALA A 644 -31.59 -11.31 14.87
C ALA A 644 -30.25 -11.33 14.10
N ILE A 645 -29.81 -10.18 13.57
CA ILE A 645 -28.57 -10.06 12.79
C ILE A 645 -27.34 -10.43 13.64
N ASP A 646 -27.21 -9.89 14.85
CA ASP A 646 -26.02 -10.15 15.68
C ASP A 646 -26.03 -11.55 16.31
N VAL A 647 -27.22 -12.06 16.64
CA VAL A 647 -27.39 -13.43 17.15
C VAL A 647 -27.01 -14.44 16.07
N ALA A 648 -27.50 -14.21 14.84
CA ALA A 648 -27.17 -15.02 13.68
C ALA A 648 -25.68 -14.94 13.31
N ASN A 649 -25.10 -13.74 13.31
CA ASN A 649 -23.68 -13.56 13.03
C ASN A 649 -22.82 -14.39 13.99
N PHE A 650 -23.08 -14.30 15.31
CA PHE A 650 -22.31 -15.05 16.29
C PHE A 650 -22.46 -16.57 16.08
N SER A 651 -23.70 -17.06 15.97
CA SER A 651 -23.97 -18.48 15.75
C SER A 651 -23.31 -19.00 14.49
N ALA A 652 -23.48 -18.32 13.35
CA ALA A 652 -22.88 -18.70 12.08
C ALA A 652 -21.34 -18.79 12.16
N HIS A 653 -20.72 -17.86 12.89
CA HIS A 653 -19.29 -17.87 13.14
C HIS A 653 -18.83 -19.02 14.05
N MET A 654 -19.65 -19.48 15.01
CA MET A 654 -19.30 -20.67 15.80
C MET A 654 -19.15 -21.92 14.92
N TYR A 655 -20.04 -22.12 13.94
CA TYR A 655 -19.90 -23.20 12.96
C TYR A 655 -18.64 -23.02 12.09
N TYR A 656 -18.38 -21.79 11.64
CA TYR A 656 -17.18 -21.47 10.88
C TYR A 656 -15.89 -21.75 11.65
N LEU A 657 -15.85 -21.45 12.95
CA LEU A 657 -14.71 -21.74 13.83
C LEU A 657 -14.39 -23.24 13.87
N GLY A 658 -15.41 -24.10 13.82
CA GLY A 658 -15.25 -25.55 13.70
C GLY A 658 -14.44 -25.92 12.45
N LEU A 659 -14.77 -25.32 11.30
CA LEU A 659 -14.04 -25.54 10.05
C LEU A 659 -12.62 -24.95 10.10
N GLU A 660 -12.43 -23.75 10.65
CA GLU A 660 -11.10 -23.13 10.79
C GLU A 660 -10.16 -23.98 11.64
N GLN A 661 -10.68 -24.64 12.67
CA GLN A 661 -9.93 -25.54 13.55
C GLN A 661 -9.81 -26.97 13.01
N ARG A 662 -10.14 -27.19 11.74
CA ARG A 662 -10.12 -28.51 11.08
C ARG A 662 -10.96 -29.56 11.80
N GLN A 663 -12.04 -29.12 12.44
CA GLN A 663 -13.05 -29.98 13.03
C GLN A 663 -14.26 -30.10 12.09
N ALA A 664 -15.26 -30.88 12.51
CA ALA A 664 -16.54 -30.92 11.81
C ALA A 664 -17.25 -29.55 11.85
N PHE A 665 -18.05 -29.24 10.83
CA PHE A 665 -18.82 -27.99 10.75
C PHE A 665 -19.65 -27.72 12.01
N ASN A 666 -20.24 -28.77 12.59
CA ASN A 666 -21.09 -28.71 13.77
C ASN A 666 -20.34 -28.86 15.11
N ALA A 667 -19.00 -28.81 15.11
CA ALA A 667 -18.19 -29.02 16.31
C ALA A 667 -18.59 -28.09 17.47
N PHE A 668 -18.96 -26.84 17.17
CA PHE A 668 -19.38 -25.84 18.16
C PHE A 668 -20.90 -25.55 18.16
N ALA A 669 -21.71 -26.49 17.67
CA ALA A 669 -23.16 -26.32 17.62
C ALA A 669 -23.78 -26.18 19.02
N ARG A 670 -23.22 -26.86 20.03
CA ARG A 670 -23.71 -26.79 21.41
C ARG A 670 -23.46 -25.42 22.03
N GLU A 671 -22.32 -24.82 21.72
CA GLU A 671 -21.93 -23.48 22.15
C GLU A 671 -22.84 -22.44 21.52
N ALA A 672 -23.09 -22.54 20.21
CA ALA A 672 -24.03 -21.67 19.50
C ALA A 672 -25.45 -21.76 20.12
N GLN A 673 -25.96 -22.97 20.34
CA GLN A 673 -27.27 -23.20 20.98
C GLN A 673 -27.30 -22.67 22.43
N ARG A 674 -26.22 -22.84 23.19
CA ARG A 674 -26.14 -22.35 24.57
C ARG A 674 -26.12 -20.82 24.61
N PHE A 675 -25.44 -20.18 23.66
CA PHE A 675 -25.45 -18.73 23.48
C PHE A 675 -26.86 -18.23 23.11
N GLN A 676 -27.50 -18.86 22.13
CA GLN A 676 -28.86 -18.53 21.68
C GLN A 676 -29.88 -18.65 22.84
N ALA A 677 -29.86 -19.76 23.58
CA ALA A 677 -30.74 -19.96 24.73
C ALA A 677 -30.51 -18.93 25.84
N ALA A 678 -29.24 -18.56 26.08
CA ALA A 678 -28.92 -17.54 27.07
C ALA A 678 -29.34 -16.13 26.65
N TYR A 679 -29.16 -15.77 25.37
CA TYR A 679 -29.66 -14.51 24.83
C TYR A 679 -31.19 -14.43 24.95
N ALA A 680 -31.90 -15.51 24.58
CA ALA A 680 -33.35 -15.61 24.64
C ALA A 680 -33.93 -15.42 26.06
N ALA A 681 -33.17 -15.78 27.11
CA ALA A 681 -33.59 -15.56 28.49
C ALA A 681 -33.73 -14.07 28.89
N PHE A 682 -33.20 -13.14 28.07
CA PHE A 682 -33.21 -11.70 28.34
C PHE A 682 -33.97 -10.87 27.29
N THR A 683 -34.62 -11.52 26.32
CA THR A 683 -35.38 -10.86 25.25
C THR A 683 -36.67 -11.60 24.94
N LEU A 684 -37.59 -10.96 24.21
CA LEU A 684 -38.65 -11.70 23.50
C LEU A 684 -38.03 -12.37 22.27
N ALA A 685 -38.08 -13.70 22.23
CA ALA A 685 -37.54 -14.54 21.16
C ALA A 685 -38.61 -15.57 20.75
N ASP A 686 -39.65 -15.07 20.08
CA ASP A 686 -40.73 -15.87 19.50
C ASP A 686 -40.27 -16.63 18.24
N GLU A 687 -41.18 -17.41 17.66
CA GLU A 687 -40.89 -18.18 16.45
C GLU A 687 -40.44 -17.29 15.29
N ASP A 688 -41.09 -16.14 15.11
CA ASP A 688 -40.74 -15.14 14.09
C ASP A 688 -39.31 -14.64 14.25
N PHE A 689 -38.86 -14.36 15.48
CA PHE A 689 -37.48 -13.99 15.77
C PHE A 689 -36.50 -15.09 15.32
N TRP A 690 -36.79 -16.35 15.62
CA TRP A 690 -35.91 -17.46 15.22
C TRP A 690 -35.93 -17.73 13.71
N GLN A 691 -37.03 -17.47 13.01
CA GLN A 691 -37.07 -17.48 11.55
C GLN A 691 -36.12 -16.43 10.98
N ARG A 692 -36.11 -15.21 11.53
CA ARG A 692 -35.16 -14.16 11.14
C ARG A 692 -33.71 -14.52 11.45
N VAL A 693 -33.44 -15.14 12.61
CA VAL A 693 -32.10 -15.62 12.96
C VAL A 693 -31.61 -16.63 11.92
N ARG A 694 -32.41 -17.65 11.58
CA ARG A 694 -32.02 -18.66 10.57
C ARG A 694 -31.73 -18.03 9.21
N PHE A 695 -32.55 -17.06 8.78
CA PHE A 695 -32.28 -16.32 7.55
C PHE A 695 -30.92 -15.61 7.61
N TYR A 696 -30.67 -14.81 8.66
CA TYR A 696 -29.42 -14.06 8.77
C TYR A 696 -28.20 -14.98 8.94
N GLU A 697 -28.35 -16.19 9.52
CA GLU A 697 -27.27 -17.18 9.61
C GLU A 697 -26.82 -17.61 8.22
N LEU A 698 -27.76 -17.91 7.32
CA LEU A 698 -27.48 -18.27 5.93
C LEU A 698 -26.80 -17.12 5.17
N THR A 699 -27.28 -15.89 5.34
CA THR A 699 -26.63 -14.71 4.72
C THR A 699 -25.21 -14.50 5.23
N THR A 700 -24.93 -14.87 6.49
CA THR A 700 -23.61 -14.79 7.10
C THR A 700 -22.67 -15.85 6.54
N TRP A 701 -23.12 -17.10 6.38
CA TRP A 701 -22.33 -18.13 5.70
C TRP A 701 -22.04 -17.76 4.24
N PHE A 702 -22.99 -17.17 3.53
CA PHE A 702 -22.75 -16.66 2.17
C PHE A 702 -21.68 -15.55 2.13
N ARG A 703 -21.67 -14.65 3.12
CA ARG A 703 -20.59 -13.65 3.29
C ARG A 703 -19.24 -14.30 3.54
N LEU A 704 -19.20 -15.33 4.38
CA LEU A 704 -17.98 -16.06 4.71
C LEU A 704 -17.39 -16.76 3.48
N LEU A 705 -18.23 -17.29 2.57
CA LEU A 705 -17.75 -17.83 1.27
C LEU A 705 -16.87 -16.81 0.54
N ARG A 706 -17.28 -15.54 0.48
CA ARG A 706 -16.46 -14.48 -0.16
C ARG A 706 -15.13 -14.27 0.54
N VAL A 707 -15.13 -14.30 1.88
CA VAL A 707 -13.93 -14.10 2.69
C VAL A 707 -12.92 -15.22 2.43
N VAL A 708 -13.36 -16.47 2.37
CA VAL A 708 -12.47 -17.62 2.14
C VAL A 708 -12.09 -17.79 0.67
N ALA A 709 -12.96 -17.44 -0.28
CA ALA A 709 -12.65 -17.48 -1.71
C ALA A 709 -11.54 -16.50 -2.11
N ALA A 710 -11.46 -15.34 -1.44
CA ALA A 710 -10.46 -14.32 -1.71
C ALA A 710 -9.07 -14.64 -1.11
N ARG A 711 -8.93 -15.72 -0.33
CA ARG A 711 -7.74 -16.03 0.45
C ARG A 711 -7.15 -17.38 0.06
N GLN A 712 -5.97 -17.37 -0.57
CA GLN A 712 -5.31 -18.60 -1.01
C GLN A 712 -5.08 -19.60 0.15
N ASP A 713 -4.74 -19.11 1.34
CA ASP A 713 -4.51 -19.94 2.53
C ASP A 713 -5.78 -20.57 3.12
N LYS A 714 -6.96 -20.07 2.74
CA LYS A 714 -8.27 -20.50 3.25
C LYS A 714 -9.20 -21.03 2.16
N ALA A 715 -8.74 -21.13 0.91
CA ALA A 715 -9.57 -21.53 -0.21
C ALA A 715 -10.25 -22.91 0.01
N TYR A 716 -9.59 -23.85 0.69
CA TYR A 716 -10.19 -25.15 1.03
C TYR A 716 -11.44 -25.05 1.91
N LEU A 717 -11.57 -24.01 2.76
CA LEU A 717 -12.76 -23.78 3.58
C LEU A 717 -13.97 -23.43 2.72
N PHE A 718 -13.77 -22.89 1.52
CA PHE A 718 -14.85 -22.63 0.58
C PHE A 718 -15.56 -23.93 0.19
N ASP A 719 -14.78 -24.96 -0.17
CA ASP A 719 -15.32 -26.24 -0.62
C ASP A 719 -15.90 -27.08 0.54
N LEU A 720 -15.58 -26.73 1.79
CA LEU A 720 -16.21 -27.30 2.99
C LEU A 720 -17.51 -26.57 3.37
N LEU A 721 -17.56 -25.24 3.21
CA LEU A 721 -18.71 -24.42 3.60
C LEU A 721 -19.83 -24.43 2.56
N LEU A 722 -19.49 -24.42 1.26
CA LEU A 722 -20.48 -24.36 0.18
C LEU A 722 -21.51 -25.50 0.25
N PRO A 723 -21.14 -26.78 0.46
CA PRO A 723 -22.12 -27.86 0.58
C PRO A 723 -23.03 -27.72 1.80
N GLN A 724 -22.55 -27.13 2.90
CA GLN A 724 -23.38 -26.91 4.10
C GLN A 724 -24.47 -25.89 3.81
N LEU A 725 -24.15 -24.84 3.04
CA LEU A 725 -25.11 -23.84 2.64
C LEU A 725 -26.17 -24.43 1.69
N GLN A 726 -25.76 -25.24 0.72
CA GLN A 726 -26.68 -25.96 -0.19
C GLN A 726 -27.58 -26.95 0.57
N ALA A 727 -27.04 -27.67 1.56
CA ALA A 727 -27.83 -28.61 2.36
C ALA A 727 -28.84 -27.89 3.25
N ALA A 728 -28.46 -26.77 3.88
CA ALA A 728 -29.36 -25.95 4.68
C ALA A 728 -30.51 -25.35 3.84
N GLU A 729 -30.27 -25.13 2.54
CA GLU A 729 -31.33 -24.75 1.61
C GLU A 729 -32.34 -25.86 1.33
N LEU A 730 -31.90 -27.12 1.29
CA LEU A 730 -32.75 -28.27 0.99
C LEU A 730 -33.64 -28.72 2.17
N VAL A 731 -33.27 -28.38 3.42
CA VAL A 731 -33.96 -28.84 4.65
C VAL A 731 -35.21 -28.02 5.00
N GLU A 732 -35.43 -26.85 4.39
CA GLU A 732 -36.63 -26.00 4.62
C GLU A 732 -37.56 -25.90 3.40
N VAL A 733 -37.29 -26.66 2.31
CA VAL A 733 -38.18 -26.78 1.13
C VAL A 733 -39.03 -28.06 1.19
N ALA A 734 -38.80 -28.92 2.18
CA ALA A 734 -39.60 -30.10 2.53
C ALA A 734 -40.29 -29.87 3.87
#